data_AF-A0A349QP02-F1
#
_entry.id   AF-A0A349QP02-F1
#
_cell.length_a   1.000
_cell.length_b   1.000
_cell.length_c   1.000
_cell.angle_alpha   90.00
_cell.angle_beta   90.00
_cell.angle_gamma   90.00
#
_symmetry.space_group_name_H-M   'P 1'
#
loop_
_entity.id
_entity.type
_entity.pdbx_description
1 polymer ?
#
loop_
_entity_poly.entity_id
_entity_poly.type
_entity_poly.pdbx_seq_one_letter_code
_entity_poly.pdbx_strand_id
1 'polypeptide(L)'
;MNKKNKKWLTRLAAGAMALLLAAGTAATDLTVYAADQSTQESSVSVRKITGFAELPEKQKTIRLTGKIGLKRLLEKMPQSIEVYLDGESGKTSIPVTWSCVGDYDNSDYFTYQFKPKWDTDVYKLGSGLKGKSPYVAVFILGNGRYKGAAISTEQRNANEKAIYNFMKDDMGLNTAAACGVLANIQSESSFNPTASILDTNNKTSYGICQWNGSRFDALRSYCSKNGYEYSSLEGQLNYLKYELEHSESSAFAKVKNVENTADGAYTAGYNWARYFERCASTYFDWRATLARDTYWAKYGEGSSEPDDTSKAYTITYILYDGENNDDNPETYKTTTATITLKDPKKKGYTFAGWYKEEKLKTQVKTIPKGSKGNITLYAKWTAHKYTIQFYGNKANSGSMGEMSNLEYDTTYKLQKNKFARTGYKFDHWSTKADGSGKSYDNKEEIENLSAKDGKIIKLYAQWSRKNYKITYKTNGGELADGTKTKYNVDTKTFKLKDPVKEGYTFQGWYTNKKLTERATQVNKGSTGNRTFYAKWKVNWYKIQYNGNGATSGSMKNPAAMKYGKTYTLAKNKFKRTGYVFEGWNTKANGKGDFYENGEDIRNVTIKDGKTVTLYAQWSKKAYSIKYYLDGGVIPEDSAGSYYFDTPTFTLAPASRDGYTFEGWYTDAAFTNKITKIKKGARKNYKLYAKWKLNIYNIAFDGNGATDGVMTGMNSCNCHQNYTLPVNTYERAGYRFIGWSTTADGSDTFYGDGATVSNLSLTNGATVTLYAQWEALAAVK
;
A
#
# COMPACT_ATOMS: atom_id res chain seq x y z
N MET A 1 27.86 -1.19 18.22
CA MET A 1 27.52 -0.24 19.30
C MET A 1 28.19 1.09 19.02
N ASN A 2 27.36 2.14 19.00
CA ASN A 2 27.59 3.59 19.05
C ASN A 2 29.01 4.19 18.88
N LYS A 3 29.14 5.14 17.92
CA LYS A 3 29.47 6.57 18.12
C LYS A 3 30.04 7.18 16.83
N LYS A 4 29.35 8.17 16.26
CA LYS A 4 29.93 9.46 15.82
C LYS A 4 28.85 10.41 15.28
N ASN A 5 28.55 11.41 16.11
CA ASN A 5 28.27 12.82 15.83
C ASN A 5 27.18 13.21 14.82
N LYS A 6 26.12 13.89 15.29
CA LYS A 6 25.91 15.33 15.03
C LYS A 6 24.80 15.93 15.90
N LYS A 7 25.06 17.15 16.33
CA LYS A 7 24.27 18.00 17.23
C LYS A 7 23.85 19.23 16.41
N TRP A 8 22.64 19.72 16.69
CA TRP A 8 22.06 21.05 16.42
C TRP A 8 21.19 21.33 15.16
N LEU A 9 19.99 21.82 15.50
CA LEU A 9 18.92 22.38 14.68
C LEU A 9 19.35 23.66 13.94
N THR A 10 18.88 23.84 12.70
CA THR A 10 17.91 24.89 12.31
C THR A 10 17.52 24.81 10.83
N ARG A 11 16.21 25.01 10.58
CA ARG A 11 15.53 25.60 9.42
C ARG A 11 15.91 25.15 8.00
N LEU A 12 14.94 24.54 7.31
CA LEU A 12 14.49 24.98 5.98
C LEU A 12 13.19 24.26 5.60
N ALA A 13 12.17 25.06 5.31
CA ALA A 13 11.00 24.66 4.54
C ALA A 13 11.42 24.42 3.09
N ALA A 14 11.04 23.27 2.52
CA ALA A 14 10.67 23.08 1.11
C ALA A 14 10.59 21.58 0.78
N GLY A 15 9.49 21.17 0.14
CA GLY A 15 9.45 20.06 -0.81
C GLY A 15 9.29 18.66 -0.23
N ALA A 16 8.10 18.10 -0.33
CA ALA A 16 7.78 17.08 -1.35
C ALA A 16 6.54 16.26 -0.95
N MET A 17 5.53 16.37 -1.79
CA MET A 17 4.35 15.53 -1.89
C MET A 17 4.73 14.25 -2.66
N ALA A 18 4.28 13.07 -2.19
CA ALA A 18 3.74 11.93 -2.98
C ALA A 18 4.01 10.56 -2.30
N LEU A 19 2.94 9.86 -1.90
CA LEU A 19 2.51 8.54 -2.41
C LEU A 19 1.60 7.84 -1.39
N LEU A 20 0.31 7.71 -1.71
CA LEU A 20 -0.41 6.44 -1.52
C LEU A 20 -1.66 6.41 -2.42
N LEU A 21 -1.76 5.30 -3.15
CA LEU A 21 -2.70 5.00 -4.23
C LEU A 21 -4.01 4.40 -3.70
N ALA A 22 -5.11 4.92 -4.25
CA ALA A 22 -6.25 4.23 -4.84
C ALA A 22 -6.96 3.08 -4.08
N ALA A 23 -8.22 3.33 -3.73
CA ALA A 23 -9.34 2.48 -4.11
C ALA A 23 -10.57 3.38 -4.36
N GLY A 24 -11.16 3.28 -5.56
CA GLY A 24 -12.30 4.08 -5.97
C GLY A 24 -13.63 3.34 -5.78
N THR A 25 -14.67 4.11 -5.47
CA THR A 25 -16.05 3.85 -5.84
C THR A 25 -16.69 5.17 -6.21
N ALA A 26 -17.28 5.22 -7.41
CA ALA A 26 -18.00 6.37 -7.92
C ALA A 26 -19.34 6.54 -7.18
N ALA A 27 -19.58 7.72 -6.65
CA ALA A 27 -20.90 8.26 -6.36
C ALA A 27 -20.84 9.76 -6.64
N THR A 28 -21.78 10.22 -7.44
CA THR A 28 -22.00 11.60 -7.86
C THR A 28 -22.41 12.46 -6.67
N ASP A 29 -21.57 13.40 -6.27
CA ASP A 29 -21.97 14.65 -5.62
C ASP A 29 -20.91 15.71 -5.93
N LEU A 30 -21.23 16.61 -6.85
CA LEU A 30 -20.40 17.75 -7.22
C LEU A 30 -20.73 18.91 -6.29
N THR A 31 -20.09 18.94 -5.12
CA THR A 31 -19.91 20.15 -4.31
C THR A 31 -18.41 20.47 -4.21
N VAL A 32 -18.02 21.63 -4.74
CA VAL A 32 -16.66 22.16 -4.81
C VAL A 32 -16.84 23.68 -4.69
N TYR A 33 -16.25 24.48 -3.80
CA TYR A 33 -15.28 24.37 -2.70
C TYR A 33 -15.68 25.50 -1.72
N ALA A 34 -15.79 25.24 -0.41
CA ALA A 34 -15.79 26.30 0.60
C ALA A 34 -14.35 26.51 1.06
N ALA A 35 -13.89 27.76 1.05
CA ALA A 35 -12.58 28.14 1.57
C ALA A 35 -12.54 27.85 3.08
N ASP A 36 -11.60 26.99 3.46
CA ASP A 36 -11.28 26.71 4.85
C ASP A 36 -10.47 27.90 5.40
N GLN A 37 -11.12 28.74 6.20
CA GLN A 37 -10.47 29.67 7.10
C GLN A 37 -10.89 29.36 8.54
N SER A 38 -9.86 29.18 9.35
CA SER A 38 -9.89 28.91 10.78
C SER A 38 -10.86 29.81 11.55
N THR A 39 -11.71 29.17 12.33
CA THR A 39 -12.63 29.73 13.31
C THR A 39 -11.90 30.52 14.39
N GLN A 40 -12.14 31.84 14.46
CA GLN A 40 -12.44 32.49 15.72
C GLN A 40 -13.93 32.82 15.71
N GLU A 41 -14.68 32.24 16.65
CA GLU A 41 -16.08 32.60 16.92
C GLU A 41 -16.13 34.03 17.46
N SER A 42 -16.35 35.00 16.57
CA SER A 42 -16.98 36.26 16.91
C SER A 42 -18.47 36.11 16.62
N SER A 43 -19.32 36.58 17.54
CA SER A 43 -20.77 36.59 17.38
C SER A 43 -21.15 37.49 16.19
N VAL A 44 -21.31 36.89 15.01
CA VAL A 44 -21.79 37.60 13.82
C VAL A 44 -23.22 38.06 14.11
N SER A 45 -23.41 39.38 14.17
CA SER A 45 -24.74 39.96 14.29
C SER A 45 -25.55 39.58 13.06
N VAL A 46 -26.64 38.86 13.28
CA VAL A 46 -27.56 38.45 12.22
C VAL A 46 -28.17 39.71 11.61
N ARG A 47 -27.94 39.94 10.31
CA ARG A 47 -28.46 41.11 9.59
C ARG A 47 -29.73 40.75 8.85
N LYS A 48 -30.76 41.59 8.93
CA LYS A 48 -32.06 41.33 8.32
C LYS A 48 -32.18 42.05 6.99
N ILE A 49 -32.47 41.31 5.92
CA ILE A 49 -32.78 41.86 4.59
C ILE A 49 -34.21 42.43 4.61
N THR A 50 -34.35 43.71 4.29
CA THR A 50 -35.63 44.44 4.23
C THR A 50 -36.07 44.74 2.79
N GLY A 51 -35.18 44.58 1.81
CA GLY A 51 -35.51 44.67 0.38
C GLY A 51 -34.36 44.20 -0.52
N PHE A 52 -34.66 44.02 -1.80
CA PHE A 52 -33.66 43.75 -2.83
C PHE A 52 -33.59 44.93 -3.80
N ALA A 53 -32.39 45.35 -4.16
CA ALA A 53 -32.24 46.25 -5.30
C ALA A 53 -32.41 45.47 -6.60
N GLU A 54 -32.84 46.17 -7.65
CA GLU A 54 -32.95 45.58 -8.97
C GLU A 54 -31.55 45.24 -9.52
N LEU A 55 -31.42 44.07 -10.16
CA LEU A 55 -30.18 43.72 -10.85
C LEU A 55 -29.92 44.72 -12.00
N PRO A 56 -28.67 45.12 -12.26
CA PRO A 56 -28.32 45.88 -13.46
C PRO A 56 -28.81 45.17 -14.73
N GLU A 57 -29.26 45.91 -15.75
CA GLU A 57 -29.86 45.30 -16.94
C GLU A 57 -28.95 44.30 -17.67
N LYS A 58 -27.64 44.58 -17.69
CA LYS A 58 -26.63 43.69 -18.27
C LYS A 58 -26.46 42.38 -17.47
N GLN A 59 -26.97 42.30 -16.25
CA GLN A 59 -26.86 41.14 -15.34
C GLN A 59 -28.18 40.37 -15.18
N LYS A 60 -29.34 40.97 -15.51
CA LYS A 60 -30.64 40.29 -15.46
C LYS A 60 -30.75 39.11 -16.43
N THR A 61 -29.98 39.16 -17.53
CA THR A 61 -30.11 38.21 -18.63
C THR A 61 -28.76 37.72 -19.14
N ILE A 62 -28.58 36.40 -19.21
CA ILE A 62 -27.47 35.74 -19.94
C ILE A 62 -28.06 35.10 -21.20
N ARG A 63 -27.43 35.31 -22.36
CA ARG A 63 -27.81 34.67 -23.63
C ARG A 63 -26.68 33.81 -24.15
N LEU A 64 -26.96 32.54 -24.42
CA LEU A 64 -26.01 31.56 -24.92
C LEU A 64 -26.40 31.07 -26.32
N THR A 65 -25.41 30.77 -27.15
CA THR A 65 -25.57 30.17 -28.49
C THR A 65 -25.77 28.65 -28.47
N GLY A 66 -25.84 28.06 -27.27
CA GLY A 66 -25.98 26.64 -27.01
C GLY A 66 -25.83 26.37 -25.51
N LYS A 67 -26.29 25.21 -25.05
CA LYS A 67 -26.20 24.85 -23.62
C LYS A 67 -24.73 24.58 -23.26
N ILE A 68 -24.24 25.26 -22.23
CA ILE A 68 -22.91 25.03 -21.64
C ILE A 68 -23.04 24.30 -20.31
N GLY A 69 -22.00 23.63 -19.82
CA GLY A 69 -22.02 22.96 -18.51
C GLY A 69 -22.33 23.93 -17.36
N LEU A 70 -23.09 23.47 -16.35
CA LEU A 70 -23.61 24.28 -15.25
C LEU A 70 -22.53 25.11 -14.55
N LYS A 71 -21.37 24.50 -14.25
CA LYS A 71 -20.24 25.19 -13.60
C LYS A 71 -19.84 26.47 -14.36
N ARG A 72 -19.69 26.38 -15.68
CA ARG A 72 -19.30 27.51 -16.53
C ARG A 72 -20.40 28.56 -16.64
N LEU A 73 -21.66 28.14 -16.58
CA LEU A 73 -22.78 29.07 -16.52
C LEU A 73 -22.78 29.87 -15.20
N LEU A 74 -22.54 29.21 -14.06
CA LEU A 74 -22.46 29.87 -12.76
C LEU A 74 -21.31 30.89 -12.69
N GLU A 75 -20.18 30.63 -13.34
CA GLU A 75 -19.05 31.57 -13.46
C GLU A 75 -19.41 32.87 -14.22
N LYS A 76 -20.46 32.85 -15.05
CA LYS A 76 -20.95 34.04 -15.79
C LYS A 76 -21.96 34.87 -14.98
N MET A 77 -22.42 34.38 -13.83
CA MET A 77 -23.40 35.07 -12.99
C MET A 77 -22.72 36.03 -11.99
N PRO A 78 -23.40 37.11 -11.58
CA PRO A 78 -22.82 38.06 -10.62
C PRO A 78 -22.55 37.38 -9.27
N GLN A 79 -21.36 37.58 -8.71
CA GLN A 79 -20.95 36.91 -7.47
C GLN A 79 -21.54 37.56 -6.20
N SER A 80 -22.21 38.71 -6.35
CA SER A 80 -22.94 39.41 -5.29
C SER A 80 -24.24 40.03 -5.82
N ILE A 81 -25.14 40.37 -4.90
CA ILE A 81 -26.33 41.18 -5.18
C ILE A 81 -26.42 42.33 -4.18
N GLU A 82 -27.08 43.40 -4.57
CA GLU A 82 -27.36 44.56 -3.71
C GLU A 82 -28.68 44.35 -2.95
N VAL A 83 -28.64 44.49 -1.63
CA VAL A 83 -29.81 44.39 -0.74
C VAL A 83 -29.93 45.61 0.17
N TYR A 84 -31.11 45.80 0.75
CA TYR A 84 -31.33 46.75 1.83
C TYR A 84 -31.34 45.98 3.15
N LEU A 85 -30.54 46.42 4.12
CA LEU A 85 -30.43 45.82 5.44
C LEU A 85 -31.13 46.70 6.49
N ASP A 86 -31.73 46.05 7.48
CA ASP A 86 -32.38 46.72 8.60
C ASP A 86 -31.37 47.57 9.38
N GLY A 87 -31.67 48.87 9.56
CA GLY A 87 -30.78 49.84 10.22
C GLY A 87 -29.71 50.48 9.33
N GLU A 88 -29.62 50.15 8.04
CA GLU A 88 -28.68 50.75 7.09
C GLU A 88 -29.40 51.72 6.13
N SER A 89 -28.79 52.89 5.86
CA SER A 89 -29.39 53.94 5.00
C SER A 89 -29.17 53.73 3.50
N GLY A 90 -28.45 52.68 3.11
CA GLY A 90 -28.01 52.42 1.73
C GLY A 90 -28.15 50.97 1.27
N LYS A 91 -27.70 50.72 0.04
CA LYS A 91 -27.58 49.36 -0.51
C LYS A 91 -26.30 48.72 0.01
N THR A 92 -26.37 47.42 0.29
CA THR A 92 -25.25 46.62 0.73
C THR A 92 -25.08 45.41 -0.17
N SER A 93 -23.87 45.26 -0.73
CA SER A 93 -23.48 44.11 -1.55
C SER A 93 -23.28 42.88 -0.67
N ILE A 94 -24.04 41.81 -0.94
CA ILE A 94 -23.89 40.52 -0.26
C ILE A 94 -23.46 39.42 -1.24
N PRO A 95 -22.57 38.51 -0.83
CA PRO A 95 -22.14 37.41 -1.70
C PRO A 95 -23.29 36.43 -1.95
N VAL A 96 -23.38 35.92 -3.19
CA VAL A 96 -24.37 34.92 -3.58
C VAL A 96 -23.77 33.83 -4.43
N THR A 97 -24.37 32.64 -4.34
CA THR A 97 -24.32 31.59 -5.35
C THR A 97 -25.66 31.52 -6.07
N TRP A 98 -25.75 30.79 -7.18
CA TRP A 98 -26.96 30.73 -7.99
C TRP A 98 -27.46 29.30 -8.14
N SER A 99 -28.77 29.14 -8.09
CA SER A 99 -29.44 27.84 -8.23
C SER A 99 -30.52 27.91 -9.30
N CYS A 100 -30.55 26.94 -10.19
CA CYS A 100 -31.58 26.86 -11.22
C CYS A 100 -32.94 26.52 -10.58
N VAL A 101 -33.98 27.22 -11.01
CA VAL A 101 -35.37 26.86 -10.74
C VAL A 101 -35.74 25.73 -11.70
N GLY A 102 -35.35 24.50 -11.35
CA GLY A 102 -35.50 23.30 -12.17
C GLY A 102 -34.17 22.57 -12.40
N ASP A 103 -34.20 21.53 -13.24
CA ASP A 103 -33.03 20.69 -13.54
C ASP A 103 -32.30 21.21 -14.78
N TYR A 104 -31.26 22.03 -14.59
CA TYR A 104 -30.49 22.57 -15.72
C TYR A 104 -29.75 21.48 -16.48
N ASP A 105 -29.14 20.49 -15.81
CA ASP A 105 -28.27 19.51 -16.46
C ASP A 105 -29.05 18.53 -17.34
N ASN A 106 -30.26 18.12 -16.92
CA ASN A 106 -31.04 17.10 -17.62
C ASN A 106 -32.23 17.62 -18.45
N SER A 107 -32.45 18.94 -18.54
CA SER A 107 -33.52 19.51 -19.38
C SER A 107 -32.98 20.36 -20.53
N ASP A 108 -33.85 20.69 -21.48
CA ASP A 108 -33.54 21.48 -22.68
C ASP A 108 -34.54 22.63 -22.86
N TYR A 109 -34.67 23.46 -21.83
CA TYR A 109 -35.54 24.64 -21.86
C TYR A 109 -34.90 25.80 -22.61
N PHE A 110 -35.74 26.61 -23.25
CA PHE A 110 -35.33 27.85 -23.92
C PHE A 110 -34.86 28.93 -22.92
N THR A 111 -35.44 28.92 -21.73
CA THR A 111 -35.10 29.85 -20.65
C THR A 111 -35.01 29.11 -19.32
N TYR A 112 -34.02 29.47 -18.53
CA TYR A 112 -33.86 29.03 -17.14
C TYR A 112 -33.84 30.25 -16.24
N GLN A 113 -34.44 30.13 -15.06
CA GLN A 113 -34.32 31.14 -14.02
C GLN A 113 -33.34 30.65 -12.97
N PHE A 114 -32.37 31.49 -12.63
CA PHE A 114 -31.44 31.23 -11.54
C PHE A 114 -31.74 32.17 -10.39
N LYS A 115 -31.99 31.60 -9.21
CA LYS A 115 -32.23 32.36 -7.98
C LYS A 115 -30.97 32.41 -7.12
N PRO A 116 -30.68 33.58 -6.51
CA PRO A 116 -29.54 33.73 -5.64
C PRO A 116 -29.74 32.94 -4.35
N LYS A 117 -28.62 32.46 -3.81
CA LYS A 117 -28.48 31.74 -2.55
C LYS A 117 -27.38 32.44 -1.77
N TRP A 118 -27.67 32.83 -0.55
CA TRP A 118 -26.75 33.49 0.36
C TRP A 118 -26.70 32.72 1.67
N ASP A 119 -25.72 33.05 2.50
CA ASP A 119 -25.63 32.53 3.85
C ASP A 119 -26.80 33.05 4.71
N THR A 120 -27.75 32.16 4.99
CA THR A 120 -28.94 32.50 5.77
C THR A 120 -28.67 32.64 7.26
N ASP A 121 -27.51 32.23 7.75
CA ASP A 121 -27.11 32.40 9.15
C ASP A 121 -26.55 33.80 9.39
N VAL A 122 -25.97 34.42 8.35
CA VAL A 122 -25.53 35.82 8.36
C VAL A 122 -26.65 36.78 7.96
N TYR A 123 -27.45 36.43 6.93
CA TYR A 123 -28.49 37.31 6.37
C TYR A 123 -29.90 36.67 6.40
N LYS A 124 -30.74 37.10 7.35
CA LYS A 124 -32.13 36.60 7.48
C LYS A 124 -33.09 37.42 6.61
N LEU A 125 -33.99 36.72 5.91
CA LEU A 125 -34.99 37.35 5.06
C LEU A 125 -36.14 37.96 5.89
N GLY A 126 -36.45 39.24 5.66
CA GLY A 126 -37.58 39.91 6.30
C GLY A 126 -38.95 39.34 5.92
N SER A 127 -39.90 39.43 6.86
CA SER A 127 -41.31 39.06 6.66
C SER A 127 -41.91 39.87 5.49
N GLY A 128 -42.47 39.18 4.49
CA GLY A 128 -43.05 39.81 3.30
C GLY A 128 -42.15 39.86 2.05
N LEU A 129 -40.91 39.37 2.15
CA LEU A 129 -39.96 39.28 1.02
C LEU A 129 -39.87 37.87 0.39
N LYS A 130 -40.66 36.91 0.87
CA LYS A 130 -40.69 35.55 0.33
C LYS A 130 -41.07 35.59 -1.16
N GLY A 131 -40.18 35.09 -2.01
CA GLY A 131 -40.38 35.07 -3.47
C GLY A 131 -40.02 36.37 -4.20
N LYS A 132 -39.56 37.42 -3.50
CA LYS A 132 -39.21 38.72 -4.08
C LYS A 132 -37.71 38.90 -4.39
N SER A 133 -36.89 37.86 -4.20
CA SER A 133 -35.47 37.93 -4.58
C SER A 133 -35.34 38.03 -6.10
N PRO A 134 -34.34 38.78 -6.60
CA PRO A 134 -34.11 38.88 -8.04
C PRO A 134 -33.73 37.51 -8.60
N TYR A 135 -33.80 37.37 -9.93
CA TYR A 135 -33.31 36.18 -10.63
C TYR A 135 -32.55 36.59 -11.89
N VAL A 136 -31.65 35.72 -12.34
CA VAL A 136 -30.99 35.83 -13.65
C VAL A 136 -31.70 34.91 -14.62
N ALA A 137 -32.18 35.45 -15.73
CA ALA A 137 -32.74 34.67 -16.83
C ALA A 137 -31.63 34.21 -17.78
N VAL A 138 -31.53 32.92 -18.03
CA VAL A 138 -30.55 32.33 -18.96
C VAL A 138 -31.30 31.82 -20.18
N PHE A 139 -31.08 32.44 -21.33
CA PHE A 139 -31.68 32.03 -22.60
C PHE A 139 -30.70 31.17 -23.39
N ILE A 140 -31.15 29.98 -23.79
CA ILE A 140 -30.40 29.06 -24.65
C ILE A 140 -31.00 29.11 -26.04
N LEU A 141 -30.34 29.82 -26.93
CA LEU A 141 -30.76 29.93 -28.32
C LEU A 141 -30.29 28.71 -29.09
N GLY A 142 -31.18 28.13 -29.90
CA GLY A 142 -30.90 26.95 -30.72
C GLY A 142 -31.42 25.61 -30.16
N ASN A 143 -32.08 25.59 -29.00
CA ASN A 143 -32.71 24.36 -28.49
C ASN A 143 -34.08 24.16 -29.18
N GLY A 144 -34.19 23.11 -30.00
CA GLY A 144 -35.19 22.94 -31.07
C GLY A 144 -36.69 22.83 -30.70
N ARG A 145 -37.18 23.46 -29.62
CA ARG A 145 -38.57 23.37 -29.15
C ARG A 145 -39.46 24.61 -29.36
N TYR A 146 -38.92 25.75 -29.80
CA TYR A 146 -39.70 26.93 -30.22
C TYR A 146 -39.51 27.18 -31.72
N LYS A 147 -40.60 27.25 -32.50
CA LYS A 147 -40.56 27.56 -33.94
C LYS A 147 -41.26 28.90 -34.21
N GLY A 148 -40.58 30.00 -33.90
CA GLY A 148 -41.01 31.37 -34.19
C GLY A 148 -39.80 32.31 -34.24
N ALA A 149 -39.81 33.39 -35.01
CA ALA A 149 -38.75 34.40 -34.90
C ALA A 149 -38.96 35.17 -33.60
N ALA A 150 -37.93 35.33 -32.75
CA ALA A 150 -38.02 36.37 -31.74
C ALA A 150 -38.11 37.72 -32.47
N ILE A 151 -39.05 38.56 -32.07
CA ILE A 151 -39.20 39.92 -32.60
C ILE A 151 -38.45 40.89 -31.68
N SER A 152 -37.85 41.94 -32.26
CA SER A 152 -37.09 42.93 -31.50
C SER A 152 -37.99 43.70 -30.54
N THR A 153 -37.40 44.38 -29.55
CA THR A 153 -38.16 45.26 -28.66
C THR A 153 -38.88 46.37 -29.45
N GLU A 154 -38.27 46.89 -30.52
CA GLU A 154 -38.92 47.86 -31.41
C GLU A 154 -40.13 47.27 -32.12
N GLN A 155 -40.01 46.06 -32.67
CA GLN A 155 -41.12 45.38 -33.33
C GLN A 155 -42.22 45.01 -32.33
N ARG A 156 -41.87 44.65 -31.09
CA ARG A 156 -42.86 44.46 -30.01
C ARG A 156 -43.59 45.73 -29.69
N ASN A 157 -42.88 46.85 -29.53
CA ASN A 157 -43.49 48.15 -29.24
C ASN A 157 -44.36 48.64 -30.41
N ALA A 158 -43.93 48.39 -31.65
CA ALA A 158 -44.69 48.71 -32.85
C ALA A 158 -45.96 47.84 -32.95
N ASN A 159 -45.85 46.54 -32.70
CA ASN A 159 -46.98 45.61 -32.68
C ASN A 159 -47.95 45.96 -31.56
N GLU A 160 -47.46 46.20 -30.34
CA GLU A 160 -48.26 46.65 -29.20
C GLU A 160 -49.07 47.90 -29.55
N LYS A 161 -48.42 48.92 -30.13
CA LYS A 161 -49.09 50.15 -30.56
C LYS A 161 -50.10 49.90 -31.68
N ALA A 162 -49.78 49.05 -32.66
CA ALA A 162 -50.69 48.69 -33.74
C ALA A 162 -51.92 47.93 -33.22
N ILE A 163 -51.74 47.01 -32.27
CA ILE A 163 -52.82 46.29 -31.61
C ILE A 163 -53.68 47.26 -30.80
N TYR A 164 -53.07 48.16 -30.02
CA TYR A 164 -53.79 49.18 -29.27
C TYR A 164 -54.70 50.00 -30.20
N ASN A 165 -54.14 50.54 -31.28
CA ASN A 165 -54.89 51.33 -32.26
C ASN A 165 -56.01 50.50 -32.90
N PHE A 166 -55.74 49.26 -33.32
CA PHE A 166 -56.77 48.38 -33.89
C PHE A 166 -57.92 48.12 -32.90
N MET A 167 -57.61 47.90 -31.62
CA MET A 167 -58.64 47.74 -30.58
C MET A 167 -59.47 49.01 -30.38
N LYS A 168 -58.84 50.19 -30.47
CA LYS A 168 -59.52 51.48 -30.35
C LYS A 168 -60.40 51.78 -31.58
N ASP A 169 -59.80 51.70 -32.75
CA ASP A 169 -60.34 52.27 -33.99
C ASP A 169 -61.23 51.26 -34.72
N ASP A 170 -60.80 50.00 -34.84
CA ASP A 170 -61.50 48.96 -35.61
C ASP A 170 -62.49 48.13 -34.79
N MET A 171 -62.28 48.02 -33.47
CA MET A 171 -63.14 47.27 -32.54
C MET A 171 -64.04 48.17 -31.68
N GLY A 172 -63.81 49.48 -31.68
CA GLY A 172 -64.57 50.46 -30.90
C GLY A 172 -64.43 50.31 -29.39
N LEU A 173 -63.27 49.85 -28.91
CA LEU A 173 -63.01 49.72 -27.48
C LEU A 173 -62.64 51.07 -26.85
N ASN A 174 -63.02 51.24 -25.58
CA ASN A 174 -62.43 52.31 -24.77
C ASN A 174 -60.98 51.95 -24.39
N THR A 175 -60.22 52.92 -23.87
CA THR A 175 -58.80 52.75 -23.56
C THR A 175 -58.57 51.65 -22.52
N ALA A 176 -59.43 51.59 -21.49
CA ALA A 176 -59.37 50.57 -20.45
C ALA A 176 -59.51 49.15 -21.02
N ALA A 177 -60.52 48.94 -21.88
CA ALA A 177 -60.75 47.67 -22.56
C ALA A 177 -59.54 47.29 -23.45
N ALA A 178 -59.00 48.22 -24.24
CA ALA A 178 -57.84 47.98 -25.08
C ALA A 178 -56.58 47.60 -24.26
N CYS A 179 -56.33 48.26 -23.12
CA CYS A 179 -55.25 47.91 -22.20
C CYS A 179 -55.38 46.49 -21.63
N GLY A 180 -56.62 46.05 -21.36
CA GLY A 180 -56.90 44.67 -20.95
C GLY A 180 -56.51 43.63 -22.02
N VAL A 181 -56.77 43.93 -23.29
CA VAL A 181 -56.36 43.10 -24.42
C VAL A 181 -54.83 43.05 -24.55
N LEU A 182 -54.17 44.21 -24.48
CA LEU A 182 -52.70 44.30 -24.58
C LEU A 182 -52.00 43.48 -23.50
N ALA A 183 -52.46 43.56 -22.25
CA ALA A 183 -51.88 42.80 -21.15
C ALA A 183 -51.90 41.29 -21.41
N ASN A 184 -52.99 40.79 -21.98
CA ASN A 184 -53.12 39.37 -22.29
C ASN A 184 -52.28 38.97 -23.50
N ILE A 185 -52.26 39.76 -24.57
CA ILE A 185 -51.40 39.48 -25.73
C ILE A 185 -49.91 39.56 -25.35
N GLN A 186 -49.51 40.49 -24.48
CA GLN A 186 -48.15 40.54 -23.94
C GLN A 186 -47.80 39.22 -23.24
N SER A 187 -48.74 38.72 -22.46
CA SER A 187 -48.59 37.51 -21.66
C SER A 187 -48.53 36.24 -22.49
N GLU A 188 -49.29 36.18 -23.59
CA GLU A 188 -49.36 35.02 -24.48
C GLU A 188 -48.18 34.94 -25.43
N SER A 189 -47.80 36.07 -26.02
CA SER A 189 -46.87 36.08 -27.16
C SER A 189 -45.81 37.17 -27.08
N SER A 190 -45.89 38.07 -26.10
CA SER A 190 -45.12 39.31 -26.09
C SER A 190 -45.29 40.09 -27.41
N PHE A 191 -46.53 40.16 -27.91
CA PHE A 191 -46.90 40.82 -29.17
C PHE A 191 -46.28 40.19 -30.44
N ASN A 192 -45.90 38.92 -30.39
CA ASN A 192 -45.25 38.24 -31.51
C ASN A 192 -46.27 37.42 -32.34
N PRO A 193 -46.61 37.86 -33.56
CA PRO A 193 -47.54 37.13 -34.41
C PRO A 193 -46.96 35.79 -34.90
N THR A 194 -45.66 35.55 -34.72
CA THR A 194 -45.02 34.28 -35.09
C THR A 194 -44.68 33.40 -33.89
N ALA A 195 -45.08 33.80 -32.66
CA ALA A 195 -44.88 32.97 -31.48
C ALA A 195 -45.61 31.63 -31.66
N SER A 196 -44.89 30.53 -31.46
CA SER A 196 -45.47 29.19 -31.60
C SER A 196 -44.90 28.23 -30.55
N ILE A 197 -45.81 27.52 -29.90
CA ILE A 197 -45.53 26.56 -28.83
C ILE A 197 -46.21 25.24 -29.19
N LEU A 198 -45.52 24.12 -28.97
CA LEU A 198 -46.16 22.80 -28.95
C LEU A 198 -46.57 22.48 -27.52
N ASP A 199 -47.86 22.21 -27.31
CA ASP A 199 -48.35 21.75 -26.01
C ASP A 199 -48.00 20.28 -25.74
N THR A 200 -48.34 19.80 -24.55
CA THR A 200 -48.05 18.43 -24.09
C THR A 200 -48.76 17.34 -24.91
N ASN A 201 -49.70 17.71 -25.78
CA ASN A 201 -50.43 16.82 -26.68
C ASN A 201 -49.99 16.99 -28.15
N ASN A 202 -48.83 17.61 -28.40
CA ASN A 202 -48.31 17.94 -29.73
C ASN A 202 -49.22 18.88 -30.56
N LYS A 203 -50.13 19.64 -29.93
CA LYS A 203 -50.90 20.67 -30.64
C LYS A 203 -50.15 21.99 -30.63
N THR A 204 -50.26 22.73 -31.73
CA THR A 204 -49.64 24.03 -31.88
C THR A 204 -50.53 25.12 -31.28
N SER A 205 -49.99 25.89 -30.34
CA SER A 205 -50.44 27.24 -30.01
C SER A 205 -49.68 28.24 -30.89
N TYR A 206 -50.37 29.22 -31.49
CA TYR A 206 -49.77 30.14 -32.45
C TYR A 206 -50.28 31.57 -32.34
N GLY A 207 -49.41 32.55 -32.60
CA GLY A 207 -49.78 33.94 -32.82
C GLY A 207 -50.00 34.76 -31.54
N ILE A 208 -50.54 35.96 -31.72
CA ILE A 208 -50.64 37.00 -30.68
C ILE A 208 -51.47 36.55 -29.47
N CYS A 209 -52.50 35.74 -29.69
CA CYS A 209 -53.37 35.17 -28.66
C CYS A 209 -53.08 33.69 -28.39
N GLN A 210 -51.98 33.12 -28.91
CA GLN A 210 -51.63 31.71 -28.74
C GLN A 210 -52.80 30.74 -29.05
N TRP A 211 -53.53 30.99 -30.14
CA TRP A 211 -54.63 30.12 -30.57
C TRP A 211 -54.16 28.68 -30.66
N ASN A 212 -54.79 27.78 -29.90
CA ASN A 212 -54.39 26.38 -29.76
C ASN A 212 -55.32 25.45 -30.54
N GLY A 213 -54.73 24.46 -31.21
CA GLY A 213 -55.48 23.37 -31.85
C GLY A 213 -56.49 23.86 -32.89
N SER A 214 -57.77 23.55 -32.72
CA SER A 214 -58.82 23.92 -33.68
C SER A 214 -58.98 25.43 -33.87
N ARG A 215 -58.66 26.26 -32.85
CA ARG A 215 -58.67 27.73 -33.00
C ARG A 215 -57.53 28.22 -33.89
N PHE A 216 -56.39 27.53 -33.92
CA PHE A 216 -55.32 27.84 -34.87
C PHE A 216 -55.69 27.43 -36.30
N ASP A 217 -56.37 26.31 -36.47
CA ASP A 217 -56.88 25.88 -37.78
C ASP A 217 -57.90 26.89 -38.33
N ALA A 218 -58.77 27.42 -37.46
CA ALA A 218 -59.71 28.47 -37.81
C ALA A 218 -59.02 29.78 -38.22
N LEU A 219 -57.96 30.20 -37.52
CA LEU A 219 -57.12 31.33 -37.93
C LEU A 219 -56.56 31.12 -39.35
N ARG A 220 -55.92 29.97 -39.60
CA ARG A 220 -55.33 29.67 -40.92
C ARG A 220 -56.38 29.67 -42.03
N SER A 221 -57.53 29.05 -41.77
CA SER A 221 -58.65 28.98 -42.71
C SER A 221 -59.21 30.37 -43.02
N TYR A 222 -59.44 31.19 -41.98
CA TYR A 222 -59.91 32.56 -42.13
C TYR A 222 -58.94 33.42 -42.94
N CYS A 223 -57.64 33.40 -42.59
CA CYS A 223 -56.63 34.17 -43.30
C CYS A 223 -56.52 33.73 -44.76
N SER A 224 -56.48 32.42 -45.03
CA SER A 224 -56.46 31.90 -46.40
C SER A 224 -57.68 32.31 -47.22
N LYS A 225 -58.88 32.35 -46.62
CA LYS A 225 -60.12 32.73 -47.32
C LYS A 225 -60.20 34.22 -47.62
N ASN A 226 -59.60 35.05 -46.77
CA ASN A 226 -59.71 36.52 -46.84
C ASN A 226 -58.43 37.20 -47.36
N GLY A 227 -57.48 36.45 -47.91
CA GLY A 227 -56.27 37.00 -48.54
C GLY A 227 -55.22 37.53 -47.56
N TYR A 228 -55.22 37.05 -46.31
CA TYR A 228 -54.24 37.43 -45.30
C TYR A 228 -53.20 36.33 -45.05
N GLU A 229 -52.01 36.73 -44.64
CA GLU A 229 -51.00 35.81 -44.10
C GLU A 229 -51.29 35.54 -42.61
N TYR A 230 -51.51 34.29 -42.23
CA TYR A 230 -51.85 33.93 -40.84
C TYR A 230 -50.70 34.24 -39.85
N SER A 231 -49.47 34.41 -40.33
CA SER A 231 -48.30 34.80 -39.55
C SER A 231 -48.09 36.32 -39.46
N SER A 232 -48.88 37.12 -40.17
CA SER A 232 -48.81 38.59 -40.08
C SER A 232 -49.67 39.11 -38.93
N LEU A 233 -49.29 40.26 -38.39
CA LEU A 233 -50.09 40.91 -37.36
C LEU A 233 -51.47 41.31 -37.89
N GLU A 234 -51.53 41.80 -39.13
CA GLU A 234 -52.76 42.22 -39.79
C GLU A 234 -53.76 41.06 -39.96
N GLY A 235 -53.29 39.90 -40.42
CA GLY A 235 -54.13 38.72 -40.58
C GLY A 235 -54.69 38.23 -39.25
N GLN A 236 -53.86 38.26 -38.20
CA GLN A 236 -54.27 37.87 -36.86
C GLN A 236 -55.22 38.86 -36.19
N LEU A 237 -55.06 40.16 -36.41
CA LEU A 237 -55.99 41.17 -35.90
C LEU A 237 -57.37 41.07 -36.56
N ASN A 238 -57.41 40.84 -37.87
CA ASN A 238 -58.65 40.62 -38.60
C ASN A 238 -59.35 39.31 -38.19
N TYR A 239 -58.59 38.25 -37.93
CA TYR A 239 -59.16 37.02 -37.37
C TYR A 239 -59.65 37.22 -35.93
N LEU A 240 -58.88 37.91 -35.09
CA LEU A 240 -59.29 38.22 -33.72
C LEU A 240 -60.60 39.00 -33.69
N LYS A 241 -60.76 39.98 -34.59
CA LYS A 241 -62.03 40.70 -34.78
C LYS A 241 -63.17 39.76 -35.15
N TYR A 242 -62.99 38.94 -36.18
CA TYR A 242 -63.99 37.95 -36.59
C TYR A 242 -64.37 37.02 -35.42
N GLU A 243 -63.38 36.51 -34.68
CA GLU A 243 -63.60 35.60 -33.56
C GLU A 243 -64.40 36.28 -32.44
N LEU A 244 -64.05 37.52 -32.07
CA LEU A 244 -64.75 38.30 -31.05
C LEU A 244 -66.16 38.72 -31.46
N GLU A 245 -66.46 38.86 -32.75
CA GLU A 245 -67.80 39.18 -33.25
C GLU A 245 -68.68 37.93 -33.44
N HIS A 246 -68.07 36.73 -33.42
CA HIS A 246 -68.76 35.47 -33.67
C HIS A 246 -68.61 34.49 -32.50
N SER A 247 -67.61 33.60 -32.56
CA SER A 247 -67.46 32.47 -31.64
C SER A 247 -67.05 32.86 -30.22
N GLU A 248 -66.48 34.05 -30.03
CA GLU A 248 -66.05 34.60 -28.74
C GLU A 248 -66.83 35.87 -28.35
N SER A 249 -68.00 36.11 -28.95
CA SER A 249 -68.87 37.27 -28.67
C SER A 249 -69.29 37.39 -27.19
N SER A 250 -69.48 36.26 -26.51
CA SER A 250 -69.78 36.24 -25.07
C SER A 250 -68.60 36.73 -24.22
N ALA A 251 -67.36 36.35 -24.58
CA ALA A 251 -66.16 36.84 -23.91
C ALA A 251 -65.95 38.32 -24.21
N PHE A 252 -66.17 38.74 -25.45
CA PHE A 252 -66.03 40.12 -25.89
C PHE A 252 -66.98 41.08 -25.17
N ALA A 253 -68.26 40.69 -24.99
CA ALA A 253 -69.25 41.50 -24.27
C ALA A 253 -68.85 41.80 -22.81
N LYS A 254 -68.04 40.94 -22.19
CA LYS A 254 -67.53 41.13 -20.82
C LYS A 254 -66.33 42.08 -20.73
N VAL A 255 -65.71 42.40 -21.85
CA VAL A 255 -64.54 43.30 -21.94
C VAL A 255 -64.93 44.64 -22.57
N LYS A 256 -65.80 44.65 -23.58
CA LYS A 256 -66.13 45.84 -24.36
C LYS A 256 -66.75 46.99 -23.55
N ASN A 257 -67.56 46.66 -22.54
CA ASN A 257 -68.35 47.63 -21.77
C ASN A 257 -67.80 47.93 -20.37
N VAL A 258 -66.51 47.65 -20.11
CA VAL A 258 -65.89 48.08 -18.83
C VAL A 258 -65.85 49.60 -18.74
N GLU A 259 -65.80 50.14 -17.53
CA GLU A 259 -65.60 51.59 -17.31
C GLU A 259 -64.26 52.04 -17.92
N ASN A 260 -64.16 53.28 -18.43
CA ASN A 260 -62.90 53.78 -18.98
C ASN A 260 -61.98 54.36 -17.89
N THR A 261 -61.59 53.52 -16.93
CA THR A 261 -60.76 53.87 -15.77
C THR A 261 -59.63 52.86 -15.57
N ALA A 262 -58.70 53.14 -14.66
CA ALA A 262 -57.66 52.19 -14.26
C ALA A 262 -58.26 50.86 -13.75
N ASP A 263 -59.33 50.92 -12.95
CA ASP A 263 -60.05 49.74 -12.45
C ASP A 263 -60.84 49.05 -13.56
N GLY A 264 -61.34 49.81 -14.54
CA GLY A 264 -61.86 49.28 -15.78
C GLY A 264 -60.81 48.49 -16.58
N ALA A 265 -59.56 48.97 -16.64
CA ALA A 265 -58.47 48.28 -17.32
C ALA A 265 -58.09 46.98 -16.59
N TYR A 266 -58.05 47.02 -15.26
CA TYR A 266 -57.92 45.82 -14.43
C TYR A 266 -59.05 44.81 -14.73
N THR A 267 -60.30 45.27 -14.72
CA THR A 267 -61.48 44.43 -15.00
C THR A 267 -61.43 43.82 -16.40
N ALA A 268 -61.03 44.59 -17.42
CA ALA A 268 -60.85 44.10 -18.78
C ALA A 268 -59.75 43.04 -18.88
N GLY A 269 -58.59 43.28 -18.27
CA GLY A 269 -57.48 42.31 -18.24
C GLY A 269 -57.87 41.00 -17.56
N TYR A 270 -58.60 41.09 -16.45
CA TYR A 270 -59.15 39.93 -15.73
C TYR A 270 -60.16 39.16 -16.58
N ASN A 271 -61.14 39.86 -17.16
CA ASN A 271 -62.21 39.24 -17.95
C ASN A 271 -61.65 38.59 -19.23
N TRP A 272 -60.68 39.20 -19.90
CA TRP A 272 -60.03 38.59 -21.06
C TRP A 272 -59.27 37.31 -20.68
N ALA A 273 -58.46 37.33 -19.62
CA ALA A 273 -57.73 36.15 -19.14
C ALA A 273 -58.67 34.99 -18.79
N ARG A 274 -59.81 35.30 -18.17
CA ARG A 274 -60.78 34.31 -17.70
C ARG A 274 -61.68 33.76 -18.81
N TYR A 275 -62.22 34.62 -19.66
CA TYR A 275 -63.30 34.25 -20.59
C TYR A 275 -62.83 34.03 -22.03
N PHE A 276 -61.77 34.73 -22.47
CA PHE A 276 -61.21 34.58 -23.81
C PHE A 276 -60.03 33.60 -23.82
N GLU A 277 -58.99 33.85 -23.01
CA GLU A 277 -57.80 32.99 -22.93
C GLU A 277 -58.06 31.69 -22.17
N ARG A 278 -58.97 31.74 -21.19
CA ARG A 278 -59.33 30.61 -20.31
C ARG A 278 -58.08 29.97 -19.67
N CYS A 279 -57.10 30.82 -19.32
CA CYS A 279 -55.84 30.37 -18.73
C CYS A 279 -56.03 29.94 -17.27
N ALA A 280 -54.98 29.40 -16.64
CA ALA A 280 -55.07 29.01 -15.23
C ALA A 280 -55.38 30.23 -14.34
N SER A 281 -56.25 30.05 -13.34
CA SER A 281 -56.74 31.15 -12.49
C SER A 281 -55.65 31.93 -11.76
N THR A 282 -54.49 31.32 -11.55
CA THR A 282 -53.29 31.96 -10.99
C THR A 282 -52.77 33.14 -11.82
N TYR A 283 -53.13 33.21 -13.11
CA TYR A 283 -52.66 34.27 -14.01
C TYR A 283 -53.66 35.43 -14.18
N PHE A 284 -54.91 35.29 -13.72
CA PHE A 284 -55.96 36.30 -13.94
C PHE A 284 -55.59 37.64 -13.29
N ASP A 285 -55.21 37.61 -12.02
CA ASP A 285 -54.85 38.80 -11.25
C ASP A 285 -53.61 39.49 -11.81
N TRP A 286 -52.55 38.72 -12.12
CA TRP A 286 -51.32 39.28 -12.71
C TRP A 286 -51.57 40.01 -14.04
N ARG A 287 -52.39 39.44 -14.93
CA ARG A 287 -52.74 40.09 -16.21
C ARG A 287 -53.64 41.32 -16.02
N ALA A 288 -54.52 41.29 -15.03
CA ALA A 288 -55.33 42.44 -14.64
C ALA A 288 -54.46 43.59 -14.09
N THR A 289 -53.50 43.29 -13.22
CA THR A 289 -52.50 44.25 -12.74
C THR A 289 -51.67 44.82 -13.88
N LEU A 290 -51.22 43.99 -14.82
CA LEU A 290 -50.47 44.43 -16.00
C LEU A 290 -51.26 45.42 -16.87
N ALA A 291 -52.57 45.17 -17.06
CA ALA A 291 -53.45 46.08 -17.79
C ALA A 291 -53.56 47.45 -17.12
N ARG A 292 -53.73 47.49 -15.79
CA ARG A 292 -53.86 48.73 -15.01
C ARG A 292 -52.53 49.47 -14.84
N ASP A 293 -51.49 48.77 -14.44
CA ASP A 293 -50.26 49.41 -13.95
C ASP A 293 -49.25 49.68 -15.06
N THR A 294 -49.34 48.95 -16.18
CA THR A 294 -48.45 49.15 -17.34
C THR A 294 -49.19 49.82 -18.49
N TYR A 295 -50.28 49.22 -18.97
CA TYR A 295 -50.91 49.69 -20.20
C TYR A 295 -51.79 50.92 -19.99
N TRP A 296 -52.60 50.96 -18.94
CA TRP A 296 -53.35 52.15 -18.60
C TRP A 296 -52.43 53.31 -18.21
N ALA A 297 -51.33 53.05 -17.49
CA ALA A 297 -50.30 54.07 -17.24
C ALA A 297 -49.66 54.63 -18.53
N LYS A 298 -49.58 53.80 -19.58
CA LYS A 298 -48.99 54.17 -20.88
C LYS A 298 -49.97 54.90 -21.81
N TYR A 299 -51.22 54.46 -21.87
CA TYR A 299 -52.21 54.88 -22.87
C TYR A 299 -53.41 55.65 -22.30
N GLY A 300 -53.57 55.70 -20.97
CA GLY A 300 -54.53 56.58 -20.30
C GLY A 300 -54.22 58.05 -20.58
N GLU A 301 -55.22 58.93 -20.47
CA GLU A 301 -55.13 60.33 -20.88
C GLU A 301 -53.90 61.05 -20.29
N GLY A 302 -53.00 61.54 -21.16
CA GLY A 302 -51.82 62.34 -20.76
C GLY A 302 -50.54 62.27 -21.61
N SER A 303 -50.45 61.50 -22.71
CA SER A 303 -49.19 61.36 -23.47
C SER A 303 -49.27 61.86 -24.93
N SER A 304 -48.59 62.98 -25.22
CA SER A 304 -48.24 63.39 -26.59
C SER A 304 -46.73 63.24 -26.80
N GLU A 305 -46.29 62.63 -27.92
CA GLU A 305 -44.88 62.65 -28.34
C GLU A 305 -44.67 63.68 -29.46
N PRO A 306 -43.63 64.53 -29.39
CA PRO A 306 -43.25 65.44 -30.46
C PRO A 306 -42.30 64.77 -31.48
N ASP A 307 -42.41 65.22 -32.73
CA ASP A 307 -41.50 64.93 -33.85
C ASP A 307 -40.22 65.76 -33.68
N ASP A 308 -39.04 65.13 -33.64
CA ASP A 308 -37.78 65.86 -33.51
C ASP A 308 -36.62 65.19 -34.25
N THR A 309 -36.07 65.93 -35.20
CA THR A 309 -34.81 65.68 -35.89
C THR A 309 -33.57 65.57 -34.97
N SER A 310 -33.69 65.89 -33.67
CA SER A 310 -32.66 65.66 -32.65
C SER A 310 -32.67 64.25 -32.03
N LYS A 311 -33.73 63.46 -32.29
CA LYS A 311 -33.96 62.13 -31.71
C LYS A 311 -32.80 61.18 -32.00
N ALA A 312 -32.09 60.80 -30.93
CA ALA A 312 -31.07 59.77 -30.97
C ALA A 312 -31.73 58.39 -30.87
N TYR A 313 -31.31 57.48 -31.75
CA TYR A 313 -31.72 56.09 -31.77
C TYR A 313 -30.61 55.22 -31.16
N THR A 314 -30.99 54.17 -30.43
CA THR A 314 -30.05 53.26 -29.78
C THR A 314 -29.61 52.14 -30.72
N ILE A 315 -28.39 51.64 -30.50
CA ILE A 315 -27.87 50.43 -31.14
C ILE A 315 -27.64 49.39 -30.05
N THR A 316 -28.36 48.27 -30.14
CA THR A 316 -28.22 47.14 -29.22
C THR A 316 -27.41 46.03 -29.89
N TYR A 317 -26.26 45.67 -29.33
CA TYR A 317 -25.41 44.59 -29.83
C TYR A 317 -25.66 43.29 -29.05
N ILE A 318 -26.19 42.26 -29.71
CA ILE A 318 -26.36 40.92 -29.16
C ILE A 318 -25.11 40.10 -29.50
N LEU A 319 -24.20 40.01 -28.53
CA LEU A 319 -22.85 39.48 -28.72
C LEU A 319 -22.69 38.00 -28.39
N TYR A 320 -23.67 37.38 -27.72
CA TYR A 320 -23.60 35.99 -27.25
C TYR A 320 -22.26 35.68 -26.57
N ASP A 321 -22.08 36.21 -25.36
CA ASP A 321 -20.86 36.11 -24.54
C ASP A 321 -19.53 36.54 -25.19
N GLY A 322 -19.59 37.20 -26.35
CA GLY A 322 -18.49 37.99 -26.91
C GLY A 322 -18.42 39.41 -26.33
N GLU A 323 -17.31 40.07 -26.60
CA GLU A 323 -17.02 41.45 -26.20
C GLU A 323 -17.15 42.36 -27.43
N ASN A 324 -17.86 43.49 -27.29
CA ASN A 324 -17.99 44.43 -28.39
C ASN A 324 -16.66 45.12 -28.70
N ASN A 325 -16.58 45.75 -29.86
CA ASN A 325 -15.54 46.71 -30.14
C ASN A 325 -15.90 48.07 -29.52
N ASP A 326 -14.95 48.72 -28.83
CA ASP A 326 -15.19 50.01 -28.17
C ASP A 326 -15.50 51.15 -29.18
N ASP A 327 -15.08 51.00 -30.43
CA ASP A 327 -15.38 51.97 -31.51
C ASP A 327 -16.81 51.85 -32.05
N ASN A 328 -17.55 50.81 -31.68
CA ASN A 328 -18.95 50.66 -32.08
C ASN A 328 -19.83 51.58 -31.22
N PRO A 329 -20.53 52.56 -31.79
CA PRO A 329 -21.31 53.52 -31.02
C PRO A 329 -22.56 52.87 -30.41
N GLU A 330 -22.98 53.35 -29.24
CA GLU A 330 -24.21 52.90 -28.56
C GLU A 330 -25.47 53.62 -29.09
N THR A 331 -25.31 54.77 -29.78
CA THR A 331 -26.41 55.57 -30.32
C THR A 331 -26.05 56.23 -31.66
N TYR A 332 -27.06 56.63 -32.44
CA TYR A 332 -26.90 57.40 -33.68
C TYR A 332 -28.11 58.31 -33.95
N LYS A 333 -27.95 59.31 -34.82
CA LYS A 333 -29.01 60.24 -35.26
C LYS A 333 -29.21 60.13 -36.77
N THR A 334 -30.28 60.70 -37.31
CA THR A 334 -30.48 60.78 -38.77
C THR A 334 -29.36 61.55 -39.49
N THR A 335 -28.72 62.49 -38.80
CA THR A 335 -27.59 63.28 -39.29
C THR A 335 -26.23 62.60 -39.14
N THR A 336 -26.12 61.53 -38.33
CA THR A 336 -24.88 60.78 -38.14
C THR A 336 -24.39 60.24 -39.47
N ALA A 337 -23.11 60.47 -39.79
CA ALA A 337 -22.49 59.89 -40.99
C ALA A 337 -22.57 58.36 -40.95
N THR A 338 -22.50 57.71 -42.12
CA THR A 338 -22.61 56.25 -42.22
C THR A 338 -21.65 55.56 -41.24
N ILE A 339 -22.19 54.80 -40.28
CA ILE A 339 -21.40 54.07 -39.29
C ILE A 339 -20.91 52.78 -39.96
N THR A 340 -19.62 52.50 -39.86
CA THR A 340 -19.06 51.19 -40.25
C THR A 340 -18.85 50.35 -39.00
N LEU A 341 -19.55 49.22 -38.94
CA LEU A 341 -19.54 48.33 -37.79
C LEU A 341 -18.19 47.62 -37.70
N LYS A 342 -17.58 47.68 -36.52
CA LYS A 342 -16.31 47.02 -36.20
C LYS A 342 -16.54 45.64 -35.63
N ASP A 343 -15.55 44.77 -35.84
CA ASP A 343 -15.62 43.38 -35.43
C ASP A 343 -15.49 43.26 -33.90
N PRO A 344 -16.43 42.58 -33.23
CA PRO A 344 -16.31 42.19 -31.83
C PRO A 344 -15.33 41.01 -31.67
N LYS A 345 -15.00 40.67 -30.42
CA LYS A 345 -14.08 39.55 -30.09
C LYS A 345 -14.78 38.50 -29.24
N LYS A 346 -14.51 37.21 -29.51
CA LYS A 346 -14.96 36.09 -28.67
C LYS A 346 -13.88 35.01 -28.64
N LYS A 347 -13.41 34.65 -27.45
CA LYS A 347 -12.33 33.67 -27.28
C LYS A 347 -12.75 32.30 -27.81
N GLY A 348 -11.96 31.72 -28.72
CA GLY A 348 -12.25 30.41 -29.32
C GLY A 348 -13.23 30.46 -30.50
N TYR A 349 -13.59 31.64 -30.98
CA TYR A 349 -14.51 31.83 -32.09
C TYR A 349 -13.98 32.87 -33.09
N THR A 350 -14.32 32.67 -34.37
CA THR A 350 -14.13 33.66 -35.44
C THR A 350 -15.43 34.44 -35.64
N PHE A 351 -15.35 35.76 -35.68
CA PHE A 351 -16.49 36.62 -36.01
C PHE A 351 -16.84 36.50 -37.49
N ALA A 352 -18.08 36.15 -37.80
CA ALA A 352 -18.56 35.96 -39.17
C ALA A 352 -19.40 37.13 -39.69
N GLY A 353 -19.73 38.11 -38.85
CA GLY A 353 -20.44 39.33 -39.24
C GLY A 353 -21.58 39.74 -38.30
N TRP A 354 -22.04 40.98 -38.47
CA TRP A 354 -23.25 41.51 -37.85
C TRP A 354 -24.48 41.21 -38.71
N TYR A 355 -25.61 40.94 -38.06
CA TYR A 355 -26.86 40.59 -38.73
C TYR A 355 -28.02 41.41 -38.14
N LYS A 356 -29.02 41.73 -38.96
CA LYS A 356 -30.18 42.55 -38.51
C LYS A 356 -31.17 41.75 -37.66
N GLU A 357 -31.13 40.43 -37.75
CA GLU A 357 -32.06 39.52 -37.09
C GLU A 357 -31.35 38.35 -36.42
N GLU A 358 -31.97 37.82 -35.36
CA GLU A 358 -31.46 36.69 -34.58
C GLU A 358 -31.28 35.41 -35.40
N LYS A 359 -32.01 35.26 -36.52
CA LYS A 359 -31.86 34.13 -37.44
C LYS A 359 -30.60 34.21 -38.31
N LEU A 360 -29.82 35.29 -38.23
CA LEU A 360 -28.52 35.47 -38.88
C LEU A 360 -28.57 35.25 -40.41
N LYS A 361 -29.60 35.76 -41.11
CA LYS A 361 -29.70 35.65 -42.58
C LYS A 361 -29.19 36.90 -43.29
N THR A 362 -29.55 38.08 -42.81
CA THR A 362 -29.23 39.37 -43.45
C THR A 362 -28.03 40.02 -42.77
N GLN A 363 -26.86 39.83 -43.38
CA GLN A 363 -25.62 40.44 -42.89
C GLN A 363 -25.64 41.96 -43.13
N VAL A 364 -25.12 42.72 -42.18
CA VAL A 364 -24.98 44.18 -42.24
C VAL A 364 -23.55 44.57 -41.87
N LYS A 365 -23.00 45.54 -42.60
CA LYS A 365 -21.64 46.07 -42.36
C LYS A 365 -21.65 47.54 -41.95
N THR A 366 -22.72 48.26 -42.31
CA THR A 366 -22.83 49.69 -42.07
C THR A 366 -24.26 50.07 -41.66
N ILE A 367 -24.39 51.18 -40.95
CA ILE A 367 -25.65 51.88 -40.73
C ILE A 367 -25.60 53.16 -41.57
N PRO A 368 -26.30 53.24 -42.71
CA PRO A 368 -26.25 54.40 -43.60
C PRO A 368 -26.72 55.71 -42.93
N LYS A 369 -26.11 56.83 -43.30
CA LYS A 369 -26.62 58.17 -42.94
C LYS A 369 -28.10 58.30 -43.32
N GLY A 370 -28.90 58.91 -42.45
CA GLY A 370 -30.36 59.04 -42.63
C GLY A 370 -31.19 57.87 -42.10
N SER A 371 -30.57 56.81 -41.58
CA SER A 371 -31.27 55.72 -40.91
C SER A 371 -32.11 56.25 -39.72
N LYS A 372 -33.28 55.65 -39.49
CA LYS A 372 -34.24 56.02 -38.42
C LYS A 372 -34.63 54.78 -37.60
N GLY A 373 -34.99 54.98 -36.34
CA GLY A 373 -35.43 53.92 -35.41
C GLY A 373 -34.27 53.25 -34.67
N ASN A 374 -34.54 52.66 -33.51
CA ASN A 374 -33.52 51.87 -32.80
C ASN A 374 -33.17 50.60 -33.59
N ILE A 375 -31.91 50.16 -33.52
CA ILE A 375 -31.42 48.97 -34.23
C ILE A 375 -30.91 47.95 -33.22
N THR A 376 -31.26 46.67 -33.44
CA THR A 376 -30.61 45.54 -32.78
C THR A 376 -29.75 44.79 -33.78
N LEU A 377 -28.48 44.53 -33.44
CA LEU A 377 -27.50 43.83 -34.27
C LEU A 377 -27.03 42.54 -33.59
N TYR A 378 -26.98 41.45 -34.32
CA TYR A 378 -26.64 40.12 -33.82
C TYR A 378 -25.28 39.66 -34.36
N ALA A 379 -24.36 39.29 -33.47
CA ALA A 379 -23.05 38.78 -33.84
C ALA A 379 -23.15 37.30 -34.23
N LYS A 380 -22.65 36.93 -35.42
CA LYS A 380 -22.48 35.52 -35.81
C LYS A 380 -21.07 35.05 -35.48
N TRP A 381 -20.98 33.89 -34.84
CA TRP A 381 -19.72 33.28 -34.42
C TRP A 381 -19.55 31.90 -35.04
N THR A 382 -18.33 31.58 -35.48
CA THR A 382 -17.93 30.24 -35.89
C THR A 382 -16.93 29.69 -34.89
N ALA A 383 -17.22 28.54 -34.29
CA ALA A 383 -16.32 27.92 -33.30
C ALA A 383 -15.00 27.52 -33.97
N HIS A 384 -13.88 27.80 -33.31
CA HIS A 384 -12.58 27.33 -33.74
C HIS A 384 -12.48 25.81 -33.61
N LYS A 385 -11.74 25.19 -34.53
CA LYS A 385 -11.52 23.75 -34.58
C LYS A 385 -10.07 23.42 -34.24
N TYR A 386 -9.86 22.31 -33.55
CA TYR A 386 -8.52 21.79 -33.25
C TYR A 386 -8.46 20.27 -33.46
N THR A 387 -7.24 19.75 -33.54
CA THR A 387 -6.97 18.33 -33.77
C THR A 387 -6.05 17.79 -32.67
N ILE A 388 -6.32 16.59 -32.18
CA ILE A 388 -5.46 15.87 -31.23
C ILE A 388 -4.73 14.74 -31.97
N GLN A 389 -3.40 14.78 -31.94
CA GLN A 389 -2.52 13.74 -32.46
C GLN A 389 -1.89 12.95 -31.32
N PHE A 390 -1.97 11.63 -31.38
CA PHE A 390 -1.42 10.72 -30.38
C PHE A 390 -0.07 10.16 -30.81
N TYR A 391 0.92 10.24 -29.93
CA TYR A 391 2.27 9.76 -30.13
C TYR A 391 2.59 8.67 -29.10
N GLY A 392 2.94 7.48 -29.57
CA GLY A 392 3.23 6.33 -28.70
C GLY A 392 4.47 6.49 -27.81
N ASN A 393 5.33 7.48 -28.07
CA ASN A 393 6.48 7.86 -27.24
C ASN A 393 7.34 6.66 -26.77
N LYS A 394 8.17 6.15 -27.68
CA LYS A 394 8.95 4.90 -27.51
C LYS A 394 8.11 3.62 -27.44
N ALA A 395 6.81 3.68 -27.77
CA ALA A 395 6.04 2.48 -28.09
C ALA A 395 6.73 1.70 -29.22
N ASN A 396 6.64 0.38 -29.16
CA ASN A 396 7.21 -0.51 -30.17
C ASN A 396 6.16 -1.32 -30.92
N SER A 397 4.88 -1.06 -30.65
CA SER A 397 3.74 -1.58 -31.42
C SER A 397 2.49 -0.74 -31.16
N GLY A 398 1.48 -0.92 -32.02
CA GLY A 398 0.21 -0.21 -31.97
C GLY A 398 0.24 1.16 -32.66
N SER A 399 -0.94 1.64 -33.06
CA SER A 399 -1.15 2.94 -33.69
C SER A 399 -2.52 3.50 -33.30
N MET A 400 -2.67 4.82 -33.39
CA MET A 400 -3.92 5.52 -33.14
C MET A 400 -4.15 6.57 -34.23
N GLY A 401 -5.41 6.72 -34.65
CA GLY A 401 -5.80 7.84 -35.48
C GLY A 401 -5.87 9.13 -34.66
N GLU A 402 -5.79 10.27 -35.34
CA GLU A 402 -6.05 11.56 -34.69
C GLU A 402 -7.55 11.77 -34.41
N MET A 403 -7.84 12.71 -33.52
CA MET A 403 -9.20 13.24 -33.33
C MET A 403 -9.25 14.63 -33.96
N SER A 404 -9.84 14.72 -35.14
CA SER A 404 -9.91 15.94 -35.96
C SER A 404 -11.23 16.68 -35.77
N ASN A 405 -11.26 17.97 -36.16
CA ASN A 405 -12.45 18.83 -36.15
C ASN A 405 -13.14 18.94 -34.78
N LEU A 406 -12.36 18.93 -33.70
CA LEU A 406 -12.89 19.14 -32.36
C LEU A 406 -13.22 20.62 -32.20
N GLU A 407 -14.49 20.93 -31.92
CA GLU A 407 -14.99 22.29 -31.80
C GLU A 407 -14.73 22.85 -30.40
N TYR A 408 -14.37 24.13 -30.34
CA TYR A 408 -14.32 24.87 -29.08
C TYR A 408 -15.72 24.90 -28.44
N ASP A 409 -15.77 24.77 -27.12
CA ASP A 409 -16.96 24.63 -26.29
C ASP A 409 -17.79 23.36 -26.53
N THR A 410 -17.14 22.31 -27.04
CA THR A 410 -17.73 20.97 -27.14
C THR A 410 -16.93 19.95 -26.34
N THR A 411 -17.63 19.10 -25.59
CA THR A 411 -17.05 18.02 -24.79
C THR A 411 -16.80 16.78 -25.63
N TYR A 412 -15.63 16.16 -25.48
CA TYR A 412 -15.24 14.93 -26.17
C TYR A 412 -14.59 13.92 -25.22
N LYS A 413 -14.63 12.64 -25.56
CA LYS A 413 -13.91 11.59 -24.82
C LYS A 413 -12.67 11.14 -25.59
N LEU A 414 -11.51 11.13 -24.94
CA LEU A 414 -10.27 10.65 -25.56
C LEU A 414 -10.41 9.19 -26.03
N GLN A 415 -9.74 8.88 -27.14
CA GLN A 415 -9.70 7.50 -27.64
C GLN A 415 -8.94 6.58 -26.66
N LYS A 416 -9.37 5.31 -26.59
CA LYS A 416 -8.65 4.28 -25.83
C LYS A 416 -7.24 4.12 -26.40
N ASN A 417 -6.21 4.18 -25.54
CA ASN A 417 -4.85 3.89 -25.95
C ASN A 417 -4.73 2.51 -26.63
N LYS A 418 -4.13 2.51 -27.83
CA LYS A 418 -3.79 1.29 -28.60
C LYS A 418 -2.28 1.06 -28.74
N PHE A 419 -1.44 2.01 -28.31
CA PHE A 419 0.00 1.79 -28.29
C PHE A 419 0.38 0.76 -27.24
N ALA A 420 1.46 0.04 -27.51
CA ALA A 420 2.09 -0.86 -26.56
C ALA A 420 3.62 -0.68 -26.58
N ARG A 421 4.20 -0.73 -25.38
CA ARG A 421 5.64 -0.67 -25.17
C ARG A 421 6.08 -1.90 -24.37
N THR A 422 6.78 -2.81 -25.04
CA THR A 422 7.27 -4.06 -24.43
C THR A 422 8.02 -3.77 -23.13
N GLY A 423 7.63 -4.41 -22.02
CA GLY A 423 8.25 -4.17 -20.71
C GLY A 423 7.60 -3.07 -19.86
N TYR A 424 6.61 -2.34 -20.39
CA TYR A 424 5.97 -1.21 -19.71
C TYR A 424 4.44 -1.35 -19.73
N LYS A 425 3.77 -0.57 -18.89
CA LYS A 425 2.31 -0.36 -18.82
C LYS A 425 2.04 1.09 -19.23
N PHE A 426 1.01 1.32 -20.03
CA PHE A 426 0.52 2.68 -20.29
C PHE A 426 0.09 3.30 -18.96
N ASP A 427 0.54 4.53 -18.72
CA ASP A 427 0.26 5.28 -17.52
C ASP A 427 -0.82 6.33 -17.81
N HIS A 428 -0.47 7.37 -18.57
CA HIS A 428 -1.34 8.48 -18.96
C HIS A 428 -0.83 9.13 -20.27
N TRP A 429 -1.57 10.10 -20.81
CA TRP A 429 -1.16 10.98 -21.91
C TRP A 429 -0.58 12.28 -21.37
N SER A 430 0.49 12.82 -21.96
CA SER A 430 1.02 14.15 -21.59
C SER A 430 1.13 15.06 -22.80
N THR A 431 0.93 16.36 -22.63
CA THR A 431 1.17 17.35 -23.70
C THR A 431 2.64 17.53 -24.07
N LYS A 432 3.58 16.93 -23.31
CA LYS A 432 5.01 16.90 -23.62
C LYS A 432 5.56 15.48 -23.59
N ALA A 433 6.54 15.21 -24.45
CA ALA A 433 7.14 13.88 -24.59
C ALA A 433 7.89 13.41 -23.34
N ASP A 434 8.47 14.34 -22.58
CA ASP A 434 9.19 14.09 -21.33
C ASP A 434 8.28 13.87 -20.11
N GLY A 435 6.96 14.06 -20.28
CA GLY A 435 5.97 13.90 -19.21
C GLY A 435 5.76 15.16 -18.36
N SER A 436 6.48 16.27 -18.59
CA SER A 436 6.33 17.52 -17.81
C SER A 436 5.12 18.38 -18.22
N GLY A 437 4.36 17.92 -19.22
CA GLY A 437 3.15 18.58 -19.71
C GLY A 437 1.93 18.30 -18.84
N LYS A 438 0.77 18.83 -19.26
CA LYS A 438 -0.52 18.51 -18.65
C LYS A 438 -0.84 17.04 -18.92
N SER A 439 -1.22 16.31 -17.88
CA SER A 439 -1.56 14.89 -17.93
C SER A 439 -3.04 14.68 -18.20
N TYR A 440 -3.36 13.61 -18.94
CA TYR A 440 -4.71 13.15 -19.20
C TYR A 440 -4.79 11.62 -19.09
N ASP A 441 -5.81 11.12 -18.43
CA ASP A 441 -6.07 9.70 -18.27
C ASP A 441 -6.55 9.05 -19.57
N ASN A 442 -6.49 7.72 -19.60
CA ASN A 442 -7.00 6.95 -20.72
C ASN A 442 -8.54 7.09 -20.81
N LYS A 443 -9.04 7.54 -21.95
CA LYS A 443 -10.46 7.85 -22.17
C LYS A 443 -11.02 8.98 -21.29
N GLU A 444 -10.18 9.90 -20.84
CA GLU A 444 -10.64 11.10 -20.13
C GLU A 444 -11.61 11.93 -20.99
N GLU A 445 -12.58 12.56 -20.34
CA GLU A 445 -13.45 13.56 -20.94
C GLU A 445 -12.74 14.91 -20.96
N ILE A 446 -12.72 15.55 -22.13
CA ILE A 446 -11.93 16.75 -22.40
C ILE A 446 -12.76 17.83 -23.09
N GLU A 447 -12.37 19.08 -22.89
CA GLU A 447 -12.96 20.25 -23.52
C GLU A 447 -11.85 21.32 -23.71
N ASN A 448 -11.94 22.13 -24.76
CA ASN A 448 -11.17 23.37 -24.93
C ASN A 448 -9.64 23.25 -24.83
N LEU A 449 -9.06 22.19 -25.40
CA LEU A 449 -7.59 22.02 -25.42
C LEU A 449 -6.87 23.10 -26.23
N SER A 450 -7.56 23.79 -27.14
CA SER A 450 -7.05 25.01 -27.77
C SER A 450 -8.16 25.98 -28.17
N ALA A 451 -7.94 27.26 -27.91
CA ALA A 451 -8.76 28.36 -28.44
C ALA A 451 -8.29 28.86 -29.82
N LYS A 452 -7.25 28.26 -30.41
CA LYS A 452 -6.70 28.67 -31.72
C LYS A 452 -7.24 27.75 -32.81
N ASP A 453 -7.80 28.34 -33.86
CA ASP A 453 -8.29 27.59 -35.03
C ASP A 453 -7.16 26.84 -35.74
N GLY A 454 -7.47 25.63 -36.20
CA GLY A 454 -6.52 24.73 -36.86
C GLY A 454 -5.40 24.19 -35.96
N LYS A 455 -5.43 24.43 -34.63
CA LYS A 455 -4.32 24.02 -33.76
C LYS A 455 -4.22 22.50 -33.66
N ILE A 456 -3.00 21.97 -33.80
CA ILE A 456 -2.67 20.59 -33.49
C ILE A 456 -2.14 20.49 -32.05
N ILE A 457 -2.78 19.66 -31.24
CA ILE A 457 -2.37 19.28 -29.90
C ILE A 457 -1.75 17.89 -29.94
N LYS A 458 -0.52 17.78 -29.45
CA LYS A 458 0.22 16.51 -29.42
C LYS A 458 0.11 15.90 -28.03
N LEU A 459 -0.40 14.67 -27.94
CA LEU A 459 -0.43 13.89 -26.71
C LEU A 459 0.53 12.71 -26.81
N TYR A 460 1.46 12.62 -25.86
CA TYR A 460 2.49 11.60 -25.81
C TYR A 460 2.18 10.58 -24.72
N ALA A 461 2.17 9.30 -25.06
CA ALA A 461 1.96 8.23 -24.10
C ALA A 461 3.09 8.23 -23.05
N GLN A 462 2.73 8.13 -21.79
CA GLN A 462 3.66 7.95 -20.69
C GLN A 462 3.57 6.51 -20.19
N TRP A 463 4.71 5.98 -19.74
CA TRP A 463 4.90 4.54 -19.55
C TRP A 463 5.52 4.22 -18.20
N SER A 464 4.84 3.41 -17.42
CA SER A 464 5.32 2.89 -16.13
C SER A 464 5.96 1.51 -16.33
N ARG A 465 7.20 1.32 -15.84
CA ARG A 465 7.95 0.07 -16.05
C ARG A 465 7.30 -1.10 -15.30
N LYS A 466 7.12 -2.25 -15.97
CA LYS A 466 6.65 -3.49 -15.32
C LYS A 466 7.81 -4.18 -14.61
N ASN A 467 7.56 -4.68 -13.40
CA ASN A 467 8.48 -5.56 -12.69
C ASN A 467 7.99 -7.01 -12.76
N TYR A 468 8.91 -7.93 -13.02
CA TYR A 468 8.65 -9.35 -13.18
C TYR A 468 9.28 -10.15 -12.05
N LYS A 469 8.59 -11.20 -11.61
CA LYS A 469 9.04 -12.13 -10.56
C LYS A 469 9.89 -13.25 -11.16
N ILE A 470 10.91 -13.64 -10.42
CA ILE A 470 11.69 -14.86 -10.64
C ILE A 470 11.36 -15.83 -9.51
N THR A 471 10.91 -17.03 -9.88
CA THR A 471 10.60 -18.11 -8.95
C THR A 471 11.64 -19.20 -9.10
N TYR A 472 12.37 -19.52 -8.02
CA TYR A 472 13.30 -20.64 -8.02
C TYR A 472 12.65 -21.85 -7.35
N LYS A 473 12.61 -22.97 -8.07
CA LYS A 473 12.26 -24.29 -7.55
C LYS A 473 13.57 -25.02 -7.29
N THR A 474 14.09 -24.83 -6.07
CA THR A 474 15.40 -25.35 -5.66
C THR A 474 15.44 -26.87 -5.50
N ASN A 475 14.27 -27.55 -5.49
CA ASN A 475 14.16 -29.00 -5.37
C ASN A 475 14.93 -29.56 -4.15
N GLY A 476 14.76 -28.88 -3.01
CA GLY A 476 15.37 -29.22 -1.73
C GLY A 476 16.79 -28.70 -1.53
N GLY A 477 17.23 -27.72 -2.33
CA GLY A 477 18.44 -26.92 -2.04
C GLY A 477 18.10 -25.54 -1.50
N GLU A 478 19.13 -24.81 -1.08
CA GLU A 478 19.06 -23.46 -0.53
C GLU A 478 19.64 -22.46 -1.53
N LEU A 479 19.00 -21.29 -1.66
CA LEU A 479 19.47 -20.23 -2.55
C LEU A 479 20.66 -19.50 -1.94
N ALA A 480 21.63 -19.13 -2.77
CA ALA A 480 22.71 -18.25 -2.34
C ALA A 480 22.21 -16.85 -1.98
N ASP A 481 22.88 -16.21 -1.02
CA ASP A 481 22.58 -14.84 -0.61
C ASP A 481 22.62 -13.84 -1.76
N GLY A 482 21.71 -12.87 -1.72
CA GLY A 482 21.56 -11.86 -2.76
C GLY A 482 21.15 -12.43 -4.12
N THR A 483 20.46 -13.58 -4.16
CA THR A 483 19.81 -14.09 -5.36
C THR A 483 18.68 -13.15 -5.79
N LYS A 484 18.69 -12.71 -7.06
CA LYS A 484 17.67 -11.82 -7.59
C LYS A 484 16.34 -12.55 -7.74
N THR A 485 15.30 -12.04 -7.10
CA THR A 485 13.92 -12.56 -7.16
C THR A 485 12.98 -11.71 -8.01
N LYS A 486 13.44 -10.55 -8.49
CA LYS A 486 12.70 -9.64 -9.37
C LYS A 486 13.64 -9.01 -10.40
N TYR A 487 13.09 -8.69 -11.56
CA TYR A 487 13.80 -7.98 -12.63
C TYR A 487 12.81 -7.20 -13.52
N ASN A 488 13.33 -6.37 -14.41
CA ASN A 488 12.55 -5.65 -15.40
C ASN A 488 13.32 -5.49 -16.71
N VAL A 489 12.69 -4.91 -17.74
CA VAL A 489 13.24 -4.86 -19.10
C VAL A 489 14.60 -4.14 -19.20
N ASP A 490 14.87 -3.17 -18.33
CA ASP A 490 16.15 -2.43 -18.32
C ASP A 490 17.19 -3.03 -17.35
N THR A 491 16.82 -4.07 -16.59
CA THR A 491 17.77 -4.77 -15.72
C THR A 491 18.92 -5.33 -16.57
N LYS A 492 20.16 -4.98 -16.25
CA LYS A 492 21.35 -5.50 -16.94
C LYS A 492 21.38 -7.03 -16.87
N THR A 493 21.93 -7.67 -17.89
CA THR A 493 22.10 -9.13 -17.92
C THR A 493 22.82 -9.61 -16.65
N PHE A 494 22.32 -10.66 -16.02
CA PHE A 494 22.94 -11.24 -14.82
C PHE A 494 22.87 -12.77 -14.85
N LYS A 495 23.93 -13.40 -14.34
CA LYS A 495 24.00 -14.86 -14.18
C LYS A 495 23.14 -15.32 -13.00
N LEU A 496 22.49 -16.46 -13.17
CA LEU A 496 21.80 -17.13 -12.07
C LEU A 496 22.84 -17.65 -11.09
N LYS A 497 22.66 -17.37 -9.80
CA LYS A 497 23.57 -17.87 -8.75
C LYS A 497 23.30 -19.35 -8.50
N ASP A 498 24.37 -20.09 -8.23
CA ASP A 498 24.26 -21.51 -7.92
C ASP A 498 23.69 -21.69 -6.50
N PRO A 499 22.65 -22.51 -6.32
CA PRO A 499 22.17 -22.90 -5.01
C PRO A 499 23.10 -23.96 -4.40
N VAL A 500 22.93 -24.25 -3.11
CA VAL A 500 23.63 -25.32 -2.40
C VAL A 500 22.66 -26.39 -1.93
N LYS A 501 23.10 -27.65 -1.92
CA LYS A 501 22.34 -28.78 -1.37
C LYS A 501 23.32 -29.82 -0.84
N GLU A 502 23.35 -30.04 0.46
CA GLU A 502 24.33 -30.92 1.09
C GLU A 502 24.32 -32.34 0.52
N GLY A 503 25.49 -32.82 0.11
CA GLY A 503 25.68 -34.14 -0.50
C GLY A 503 25.14 -34.29 -1.92
N TYR A 504 24.82 -33.18 -2.59
CA TYR A 504 24.50 -33.14 -4.01
C TYR A 504 25.37 -32.10 -4.74
N THR A 505 25.70 -32.38 -5.98
CA THR A 505 26.36 -31.47 -6.91
C THR A 505 25.33 -30.78 -7.78
N PHE A 506 25.32 -29.45 -7.79
CA PHE A 506 24.45 -28.67 -8.65
C PHE A 506 24.80 -28.87 -10.12
N GLN A 507 23.80 -29.18 -10.96
CA GLN A 507 23.98 -29.45 -12.40
C GLN A 507 23.45 -28.31 -13.28
N GLY A 508 22.92 -27.24 -12.67
CA GLY A 508 22.40 -26.06 -13.38
C GLY A 508 20.92 -25.80 -13.13
N TRP A 509 20.52 -24.59 -13.53
CA TRP A 509 19.13 -24.16 -13.57
C TRP A 509 18.48 -24.54 -14.91
N TYR A 510 17.18 -24.81 -14.89
CA TYR A 510 16.41 -25.18 -16.08
C TYR A 510 15.10 -24.39 -16.14
N THR A 511 14.60 -24.05 -17.33
CA THR A 511 13.33 -23.29 -17.50
C THR A 511 12.09 -24.16 -17.37
N ASN A 512 12.25 -25.49 -17.45
CA ASN A 512 11.14 -26.44 -17.40
C ASN A 512 11.32 -27.49 -16.30
N LYS A 513 10.20 -28.05 -15.82
CA LYS A 513 10.17 -29.06 -14.74
C LYS A 513 10.84 -30.39 -15.15
N LYS A 514 10.90 -30.69 -16.45
CA LYS A 514 11.55 -31.91 -17.00
C LYS A 514 13.08 -31.81 -17.03
N LEU A 515 13.65 -30.63 -16.72
CA LEU A 515 15.08 -30.37 -16.64
C LEU A 515 15.83 -30.63 -17.96
N THR A 516 15.23 -30.21 -19.08
CA THR A 516 15.82 -30.37 -20.43
C THR A 516 16.35 -29.06 -21.04
N GLU A 517 15.78 -27.92 -20.69
CA GLU A 517 16.20 -26.60 -21.19
C GLU A 517 17.02 -25.85 -20.15
N ARG A 518 18.34 -25.81 -20.33
CA ARG A 518 19.27 -25.19 -19.36
C ARG A 518 19.21 -23.67 -19.43
N ALA A 519 19.24 -23.02 -18.27
CA ALA A 519 19.35 -21.58 -18.10
C ALA A 519 20.58 -21.23 -17.25
N THR A 520 21.33 -20.21 -17.67
CA THR A 520 22.53 -19.74 -16.95
C THR A 520 22.41 -18.27 -16.55
N GLN A 521 21.54 -17.50 -17.21
CA GLN A 521 21.38 -16.06 -16.99
C GLN A 521 20.02 -15.55 -17.41
N VAL A 522 19.69 -14.33 -16.99
CA VAL A 522 18.57 -13.54 -17.53
C VAL A 522 19.17 -12.38 -18.33
N ASN A 523 18.84 -12.30 -19.61
CA ASN A 523 19.34 -11.26 -20.52
C ASN A 523 18.58 -9.94 -20.35
N LYS A 524 19.28 -8.80 -20.49
CA LYS A 524 18.67 -7.46 -20.61
C LYS A 524 17.61 -7.47 -21.72
N GLY A 525 16.49 -6.77 -21.51
CA GLY A 525 15.35 -6.77 -22.43
C GLY A 525 14.35 -7.91 -22.21
N SER A 526 14.66 -8.89 -21.35
CA SER A 526 13.71 -9.95 -21.00
C SER A 526 12.43 -9.40 -20.38
N THR A 527 11.30 -10.07 -20.65
CA THR A 527 10.00 -9.77 -20.07
C THR A 527 9.31 -11.02 -19.54
N GLY A 528 8.28 -10.82 -18.71
CA GLY A 528 7.46 -11.91 -18.16
C GLY A 528 8.04 -12.52 -16.89
N ASN A 529 7.18 -13.10 -16.06
CA ASN A 529 7.62 -13.87 -14.89
C ASN A 529 8.40 -15.10 -15.35
N ARG A 530 9.44 -15.47 -14.60
CA ARG A 530 10.29 -16.62 -14.90
C ARG A 530 10.27 -17.62 -13.75
N THR A 531 10.37 -18.90 -14.09
CA THR A 531 10.55 -19.97 -13.12
C THR A 531 11.78 -20.79 -13.53
N PHE A 532 12.67 -21.06 -12.57
CA PHE A 532 13.86 -21.88 -12.77
C PHE A 532 13.85 -23.08 -11.83
N TYR A 533 14.22 -24.25 -12.34
CA TYR A 533 14.25 -25.52 -11.63
C TYR A 533 15.70 -25.99 -11.47
N ALA A 534 16.10 -26.31 -10.24
CA ALA A 534 17.44 -26.81 -9.96
C ALA A 534 17.55 -28.30 -10.28
N LYS A 535 18.60 -28.70 -11.01
CA LYS A 535 18.97 -30.11 -11.21
C LYS A 535 20.13 -30.46 -10.29
N TRP A 536 20.02 -31.63 -9.66
CA TRP A 536 21.00 -32.12 -8.69
C TRP A 536 21.50 -33.51 -9.09
N LYS A 537 22.80 -33.74 -8.97
CA LYS A 537 23.41 -35.06 -9.00
C LYS A 537 23.81 -35.45 -7.59
N VAL A 538 23.39 -36.61 -7.10
CA VAL A 538 23.80 -37.11 -5.79
C VAL A 538 25.29 -37.42 -5.76
N ASN A 539 25.97 -37.05 -4.68
CA ASN A 539 27.40 -37.27 -4.52
C ASN A 539 27.72 -38.71 -4.11
N TRP A 540 28.88 -39.19 -4.54
CA TRP A 540 29.44 -40.49 -4.22
C TRP A 540 30.81 -40.32 -3.58
N TYR A 541 31.20 -41.24 -2.69
CA TYR A 541 32.50 -41.21 -2.03
C TYR A 541 33.02 -42.65 -1.85
N LYS A 542 34.28 -42.83 -1.45
CA LYS A 542 34.91 -44.15 -1.24
C LYS A 542 35.49 -44.25 0.16
N ILE A 543 35.45 -45.43 0.78
CA ILE A 543 36.20 -45.73 2.01
C ILE A 543 37.46 -46.48 1.61
N GLN A 544 38.58 -46.11 2.21
CA GLN A 544 39.82 -46.85 2.14
C GLN A 544 40.24 -47.28 3.54
N TYR A 545 40.52 -48.55 3.74
CA TYR A 545 41.03 -49.03 5.02
C TYR A 545 42.55 -48.98 5.06
N ASN A 546 43.11 -48.48 6.16
CA ASN A 546 44.53 -48.44 6.43
C ASN A 546 44.81 -49.15 7.75
N GLY A 547 45.64 -50.20 7.74
CA GLY A 547 45.99 -50.98 8.93
C GLY A 547 46.77 -50.20 9.99
N ASN A 548 47.30 -49.02 9.66
CA ASN A 548 47.91 -48.04 10.57
C ASN A 548 48.87 -48.64 11.60
N GLY A 549 50.04 -49.07 11.12
CA GLY A 549 51.04 -49.78 11.94
C GLY A 549 50.70 -51.25 12.19
N ALA A 550 49.69 -51.81 11.50
CA ALA A 550 49.47 -53.25 11.45
C ALA A 550 50.73 -53.98 10.96
N THR A 551 51.00 -55.13 11.56
CA THR A 551 52.15 -55.98 11.25
C THR A 551 51.79 -57.09 10.26
N SER A 552 50.50 -57.38 10.06
CA SER A 552 50.01 -58.31 9.05
C SER A 552 48.52 -58.09 8.74
N GLY A 553 48.03 -58.75 7.68
CA GLY A 553 46.65 -58.68 7.22
C GLY A 553 46.42 -57.58 6.18
N SER A 554 45.31 -57.70 5.44
CA SER A 554 44.87 -56.71 4.45
C SER A 554 43.34 -56.71 4.38
N MET A 555 42.77 -55.62 3.86
CA MET A 555 41.34 -55.52 3.62
C MET A 555 41.07 -54.96 2.24
N LYS A 556 39.99 -55.44 1.62
CA LYS A 556 39.48 -54.90 0.36
C LYS A 556 38.68 -53.63 0.66
N ASN A 557 38.98 -52.56 -0.07
CA ASN A 557 38.17 -51.35 -0.01
C ASN A 557 36.79 -51.62 -0.62
N PRO A 558 35.70 -51.11 -0.02
CA PRO A 558 34.40 -51.19 -0.64
C PRO A 558 34.34 -50.42 -1.96
N ALA A 559 33.25 -50.62 -2.71
CA ALA A 559 32.94 -49.80 -3.87
C ALA A 559 32.63 -48.34 -3.47
N ALA A 560 32.08 -47.56 -4.39
CA ALA A 560 31.63 -46.21 -4.06
C ALA A 560 30.33 -46.24 -3.24
N MET A 561 30.27 -45.43 -2.18
CA MET A 561 29.09 -45.23 -1.37
C MET A 561 28.33 -44.00 -1.85
N LYS A 562 27.00 -44.11 -1.88
CA LYS A 562 26.09 -43.05 -2.28
C LYS A 562 25.74 -42.19 -1.07
N TYR A 563 25.81 -40.86 -1.20
CA TYR A 563 25.33 -39.96 -0.15
C TYR A 563 23.86 -40.25 0.21
N GLY A 564 23.56 -40.21 1.51
CA GLY A 564 22.23 -40.48 2.05
C GLY A 564 21.89 -41.97 2.17
N LYS A 565 22.80 -42.90 1.88
CA LYS A 565 22.62 -44.34 2.11
C LYS A 565 23.55 -44.84 3.22
N THR A 566 23.03 -45.78 4.02
CA THR A 566 23.78 -46.48 5.07
C THR A 566 24.67 -47.56 4.45
N TYR A 567 25.85 -47.77 5.05
CA TYR A 567 26.81 -48.77 4.64
C TYR A 567 27.46 -49.43 5.87
N THR A 568 27.40 -50.76 5.97
CA THR A 568 28.05 -51.53 7.04
C THR A 568 29.54 -51.71 6.76
N LEU A 569 30.40 -51.29 7.69
CA LEU A 569 31.85 -51.48 7.58
C LEU A 569 32.20 -52.97 7.55
N ALA A 570 33.26 -53.33 6.81
CA ALA A 570 33.80 -54.68 6.84
C ALA A 570 34.50 -54.93 8.19
N LYS A 571 34.35 -56.14 8.73
CA LYS A 571 35.05 -56.56 9.96
C LYS A 571 36.57 -56.57 9.72
N ASN A 572 37.32 -56.04 10.70
CA ASN A 572 38.77 -55.94 10.65
C ASN A 572 39.48 -57.28 10.40
N LYS A 573 40.43 -57.28 9.47
CA LYS A 573 41.34 -58.41 9.19
C LYS A 573 42.82 -58.07 9.42
N PHE A 574 43.14 -56.83 9.77
CA PHE A 574 44.50 -56.45 10.16
C PHE A 574 44.84 -57.01 11.54
N LYS A 575 46.11 -57.30 11.76
CA LYS A 575 46.67 -57.68 13.05
C LYS A 575 47.88 -56.82 13.35
N ARG A 576 47.99 -56.34 14.58
CA ARG A 576 49.16 -55.62 15.08
C ARG A 576 49.71 -56.33 16.31
N THR A 577 50.87 -56.95 16.16
CA THR A 577 51.49 -57.80 17.18
C THR A 577 51.73 -57.04 18.49
N GLY A 578 51.06 -57.43 19.58
CA GLY A 578 51.15 -56.78 20.90
C GLY A 578 50.08 -55.71 21.16
N TYR A 579 49.11 -55.56 20.26
CA TYR A 579 48.03 -54.59 20.37
C TYR A 579 46.66 -55.26 20.19
N VAL A 580 45.61 -54.59 20.68
CA VAL A 580 44.20 -54.93 20.48
C VAL A 580 43.60 -53.92 19.50
N PHE A 581 42.79 -54.40 18.55
CA PHE A 581 42.06 -53.53 17.62
C PHE A 581 40.83 -52.97 18.33
N GLU A 582 40.74 -51.64 18.42
CA GLU A 582 39.61 -50.97 19.07
C GLU A 582 38.52 -50.59 18.07
N GLY A 583 38.92 -50.20 16.86
CA GLY A 583 38.00 -49.69 15.83
C GLY A 583 38.73 -48.93 14.73
N TRP A 584 37.98 -48.13 14.00
CA TRP A 584 38.46 -47.31 12.89
C TRP A 584 38.44 -45.84 13.26
N ASN A 585 39.39 -45.06 12.77
CA ASN A 585 39.43 -43.62 12.97
C ASN A 585 39.64 -42.86 11.66
N THR A 586 38.99 -41.70 11.46
CA THR A 586 39.19 -40.89 10.24
C THR A 586 40.56 -40.19 10.16
N LYS A 587 41.37 -40.26 11.22
CA LYS A 587 42.76 -39.76 11.26
C LYS A 587 43.72 -40.82 11.84
N ALA A 588 44.92 -40.89 11.29
CA ALA A 588 45.94 -41.87 11.71
C ALA A 588 46.36 -41.76 13.19
N ASN A 589 46.22 -40.58 13.79
CA ASN A 589 46.58 -40.31 15.19
C ASN A 589 45.45 -40.58 16.19
N GLY A 590 44.29 -41.08 15.75
CA GLY A 590 43.14 -41.36 16.62
C GLY A 590 42.32 -40.14 17.04
N LYS A 591 42.61 -38.93 16.52
CA LYS A 591 41.87 -37.68 16.85
C LYS A 591 40.78 -37.33 15.83
N GLY A 592 40.40 -38.28 14.98
CA GLY A 592 39.26 -38.16 14.07
C GLY A 592 38.03 -38.85 14.66
N ASP A 593 36.99 -38.97 13.83
CA ASP A 593 35.76 -39.68 14.18
C ASP A 593 36.06 -41.18 14.31
N PHE A 594 35.59 -41.77 15.40
CA PHE A 594 35.75 -43.18 15.71
C PHE A 594 34.55 -43.98 15.20
N TYR A 595 34.81 -45.16 14.64
CA TYR A 595 33.80 -46.12 14.22
C TYR A 595 34.13 -47.52 14.75
N GLU A 596 33.12 -48.22 15.23
CA GLU A 596 33.24 -49.58 15.73
C GLU A 596 33.49 -50.60 14.61
N ASN A 597 33.94 -51.79 15.00
CA ASN A 597 34.23 -52.87 14.08
C ASN A 597 32.95 -53.45 13.46
N GLY A 598 32.62 -53.04 12.23
CA GLY A 598 31.41 -53.48 11.55
C GLY A 598 30.22 -52.54 11.69
N GLU A 599 30.44 -51.29 12.10
CA GLU A 599 29.40 -50.28 12.27
C GLU A 599 28.70 -49.90 10.96
N ASP A 600 27.41 -49.58 11.06
CA ASP A 600 26.61 -48.96 9.99
C ASP A 600 26.88 -47.45 9.92
N ILE A 601 27.63 -47.03 8.91
CA ILE A 601 28.00 -45.62 8.70
C ILE A 601 27.15 -44.96 7.61
N ARG A 602 27.01 -43.63 7.70
CA ARG A 602 26.31 -42.81 6.69
C ARG A 602 26.95 -41.42 6.59
N ASN A 603 27.03 -40.89 5.36
CA ASN A 603 27.45 -39.51 5.07
C ASN A 603 28.84 -39.10 5.61
N VAL A 604 29.82 -40.00 5.62
CA VAL A 604 31.18 -39.73 6.15
C VAL A 604 31.86 -38.53 5.45
N THR A 605 31.46 -38.23 4.21
CA THR A 605 31.81 -36.95 3.58
C THR A 605 30.72 -36.46 2.64
N ILE A 606 30.61 -35.14 2.50
CA ILE A 606 29.70 -34.47 1.56
C ILE A 606 30.32 -34.24 0.17
N LYS A 607 31.63 -34.47 -0.01
CA LYS A 607 32.37 -34.16 -1.25
C LYS A 607 32.27 -35.31 -2.27
N ASP A 608 31.81 -35.02 -3.49
CA ASP A 608 31.75 -36.00 -4.59
C ASP A 608 33.14 -36.52 -4.96
N GLY A 609 33.25 -37.81 -5.22
CA GLY A 609 34.48 -38.52 -5.58
C GLY A 609 35.52 -38.69 -4.47
N LYS A 610 35.34 -38.11 -3.28
CA LYS A 610 36.37 -38.14 -2.23
C LYS A 610 36.57 -39.56 -1.69
N THR A 611 37.84 -39.93 -1.47
CA THR A 611 38.19 -41.12 -0.69
C THR A 611 38.46 -40.72 0.75
N VAL A 612 37.77 -41.35 1.70
CA VAL A 612 38.00 -41.20 3.14
C VAL A 612 38.78 -42.41 3.63
N THR A 613 39.94 -42.17 4.21
CA THR A 613 40.75 -43.23 4.80
C THR A 613 40.36 -43.45 6.25
N LEU A 614 40.00 -44.70 6.57
CA LEU A 614 39.77 -45.18 7.93
C LEU A 614 41.02 -45.92 8.41
N TYR A 615 41.65 -45.39 9.45
CA TYR A 615 42.86 -45.92 10.05
C TYR A 615 42.51 -46.83 11.22
N ALA A 616 43.08 -48.03 11.27
CA ALA A 616 42.92 -48.91 12.42
C ALA A 616 43.45 -48.23 13.68
N GLN A 617 42.62 -48.19 14.73
CA GLN A 617 42.98 -47.67 16.04
C GLN A 617 43.30 -48.85 16.96
N TRP A 618 44.44 -48.76 17.64
CA TRP A 618 45.03 -49.85 18.39
C TRP A 618 45.32 -49.43 19.83
N SER A 619 44.98 -50.27 20.81
CA SER A 619 45.44 -50.14 22.20
C SER A 619 46.54 -51.17 22.48
N LYS A 620 47.44 -50.90 23.42
CA LYS A 620 48.47 -51.89 23.80
C LYS A 620 47.79 -53.05 24.54
N LYS A 621 48.11 -54.28 24.18
CA LYS A 621 47.62 -55.45 24.93
C LYS A 621 48.39 -55.56 26.24
N ALA A 622 47.69 -55.37 27.36
CA ALA A 622 48.23 -55.60 28.70
C ALA A 622 48.29 -57.09 29.02
N TYR A 623 49.33 -57.52 29.73
CA TYR A 623 49.51 -58.86 30.27
C TYR A 623 49.51 -58.78 31.79
N SER A 624 48.71 -59.60 32.45
CA SER A 624 48.50 -59.54 33.90
C SER A 624 49.59 -60.28 34.67
N ILE A 625 49.92 -59.77 35.85
CA ILE A 625 50.76 -60.45 36.84
C ILE A 625 49.89 -60.67 38.07
N LYS A 626 49.68 -61.93 38.44
CA LYS A 626 48.93 -62.31 39.64
C LYS A 626 49.88 -62.89 40.67
N TYR A 627 49.99 -62.22 41.81
CA TYR A 627 50.81 -62.66 42.94
C TYR A 627 49.98 -63.55 43.89
N TYR A 628 50.55 -64.68 44.29
CA TYR A 628 50.06 -65.59 45.32
C TYR A 628 51.02 -65.48 46.50
N LEU A 629 50.55 -64.79 47.55
CA LEU A 629 51.38 -64.33 48.65
C LEU A 629 51.37 -65.27 49.86
N ASP A 630 50.40 -66.18 49.95
CA ASP A 630 50.19 -67.10 51.08
C ASP A 630 50.31 -66.41 52.45
N GLY A 631 49.58 -65.30 52.62
CA GLY A 631 49.53 -64.52 53.87
C GLY A 631 50.59 -63.41 53.98
N GLY A 632 51.47 -63.25 52.99
CA GLY A 632 52.37 -62.10 52.89
C GLY A 632 51.73 -60.86 52.25
N VAL A 633 52.52 -59.79 52.20
CA VAL A 633 52.22 -58.51 51.54
C VAL A 633 53.28 -58.17 50.50
N ILE A 634 52.92 -57.37 49.51
CA ILE A 634 53.84 -56.89 48.46
C ILE A 634 53.81 -55.35 48.45
N PRO A 635 54.91 -54.65 48.10
CA PRO A 635 54.90 -53.20 47.99
C PRO A 635 53.79 -52.68 47.06
N GLU A 636 53.16 -51.58 47.44
CA GLU A 636 52.00 -50.99 46.75
C GLU A 636 52.29 -50.64 45.27
N ASP A 637 53.54 -50.29 44.96
CA ASP A 637 54.03 -49.94 43.62
C ASP A 637 54.37 -51.17 42.73
N SER A 638 54.12 -52.38 43.22
CA SER A 638 54.41 -53.60 42.47
C SER A 638 53.51 -53.75 41.24
N ALA A 639 54.13 -54.00 40.09
CA ALA A 639 53.42 -54.10 38.83
C ALA A 639 52.40 -55.25 38.82
N GLY A 640 51.11 -54.93 38.74
CA GLY A 640 50.02 -55.89 38.50
C GLY A 640 49.79 -56.23 37.03
N SER A 641 50.39 -55.46 36.12
CA SER A 641 50.36 -55.73 34.67
C SER A 641 51.55 -55.11 33.96
N TYR A 642 51.81 -55.54 32.73
CA TYR A 642 52.86 -55.00 31.87
C TYR A 642 52.48 -55.10 30.39
N TYR A 643 53.23 -54.42 29.52
CA TYR A 643 53.08 -54.46 28.07
C TYR A 643 54.30 -55.10 27.43
N PHE A 644 54.17 -55.55 26.17
CA PHE A 644 55.29 -56.17 25.46
C PHE A 644 56.52 -55.24 25.33
N ASP A 645 56.33 -53.93 25.37
CA ASP A 645 57.39 -52.92 25.28
C ASP A 645 57.78 -52.31 26.63
N THR A 646 57.15 -52.73 27.74
CA THR A 646 57.60 -52.38 29.10
C THR A 646 59.07 -52.77 29.26
N PRO A 647 59.95 -51.85 29.72
CA PRO A 647 61.35 -52.18 30.01
C PRO A 647 61.47 -53.37 30.95
N THR A 648 62.57 -54.13 30.85
CA THR A 648 62.84 -55.22 31.80
C THR A 648 62.85 -54.67 33.22
N PHE A 649 62.08 -55.29 34.12
CA PHE A 649 62.02 -54.87 35.53
C PHE A 649 62.18 -56.07 36.46
N THR A 650 62.75 -55.81 37.63
CA THR A 650 62.92 -56.79 38.72
C THR A 650 61.65 -56.83 39.55
N LEU A 651 61.24 -58.02 39.97
CA LEU A 651 60.10 -58.21 40.86
C LEU A 651 60.50 -57.80 42.28
N ALA A 652 59.75 -56.88 42.88
CA ALA A 652 59.97 -56.45 44.26
C ALA A 652 59.82 -57.64 45.22
N PRO A 653 60.65 -57.74 46.29
CA PRO A 653 60.47 -58.77 47.30
C PRO A 653 59.14 -58.58 48.04
N ALA A 654 58.48 -59.68 48.38
CA ALA A 654 57.34 -59.65 49.30
C ALA A 654 57.82 -59.69 50.76
N SER A 655 56.99 -59.24 51.70
CA SER A 655 57.23 -59.35 53.14
C SER A 655 56.15 -60.19 53.82
N ARG A 656 56.50 -60.92 54.88
CA ARG A 656 55.57 -61.66 55.73
C ARG A 656 56.19 -61.82 57.12
N ASP A 657 55.51 -61.31 58.14
CA ASP A 657 56.01 -61.29 59.52
C ASP A 657 56.36 -62.69 60.04
N GLY A 658 57.57 -62.86 60.58
CA GLY A 658 58.08 -64.15 61.05
C GLY A 658 58.47 -65.12 59.93
N TYR A 659 58.60 -64.68 58.68
CA TYR A 659 59.09 -65.47 57.56
C TYR A 659 60.18 -64.73 56.76
N THR A 660 61.11 -65.48 56.19
CA THR A 660 62.11 -65.01 55.23
C THR A 660 61.60 -65.27 53.81
N PHE A 661 61.64 -64.24 52.96
CA PHE A 661 61.25 -64.34 51.56
C PHE A 661 62.36 -64.99 50.71
N GLU A 662 62.09 -66.17 50.16
CA GLU A 662 63.05 -66.97 49.38
C GLU A 662 63.01 -66.69 47.86
N GLY A 663 62.07 -65.84 47.43
CA GLY A 663 61.90 -65.40 46.03
C GLY A 663 60.56 -65.73 45.41
N TRP A 664 60.36 -65.25 44.18
CA TRP A 664 59.19 -65.54 43.36
C TRP A 664 59.39 -66.77 42.48
N TYR A 665 58.33 -67.56 42.29
CA TYR A 665 58.32 -68.75 41.44
C TYR A 665 57.13 -68.72 40.50
N THR A 666 57.27 -69.29 39.30
CA THR A 666 56.17 -69.32 38.30
C THR A 666 55.21 -70.51 38.46
N ASP A 667 55.49 -71.39 39.42
CA ASP A 667 54.71 -72.57 39.78
C ASP A 667 54.60 -72.72 41.30
N ALA A 668 53.50 -73.33 41.76
CA ALA A 668 53.23 -73.53 43.19
C ALA A 668 54.15 -74.57 43.86
N ALA A 669 54.86 -75.41 43.08
CA ALA A 669 55.84 -76.35 43.61
C ALA A 669 57.22 -75.71 43.87
N PHE A 670 57.34 -74.41 43.61
CA PHE A 670 58.57 -73.62 43.78
C PHE A 670 59.79 -74.17 43.04
N THR A 671 59.57 -74.68 41.82
CA THR A 671 60.64 -75.24 40.98
C THR A 671 61.26 -74.22 40.02
N ASN A 672 60.48 -73.26 39.53
CA ASN A 672 60.91 -72.28 38.53
C ASN A 672 61.02 -70.86 39.12
N LYS A 673 62.18 -70.54 39.70
CA LYS A 673 62.46 -69.22 40.28
C LYS A 673 62.53 -68.13 39.21
N ILE A 674 61.93 -66.97 39.48
CA ILE A 674 61.95 -65.80 38.61
C ILE A 674 62.27 -64.54 39.41
N THR A 675 63.15 -63.70 38.88
CA THR A 675 63.55 -62.43 39.53
C THR A 675 63.17 -61.20 38.71
N LYS A 676 62.97 -61.35 37.39
CA LYS A 676 62.66 -60.25 36.48
C LYS A 676 61.77 -60.68 35.33
N ILE A 677 60.93 -59.78 34.85
CA ILE A 677 60.18 -59.93 33.59
C ILE A 677 60.91 -59.14 32.52
N LYS A 678 61.31 -59.82 31.43
CA LYS A 678 62.10 -59.21 30.34
C LYS A 678 61.20 -58.45 29.35
N LYS A 679 61.70 -57.35 28.81
CA LYS A 679 61.09 -56.65 27.66
C LYS A 679 60.81 -57.65 26.53
N GLY A 680 59.64 -57.57 25.91
CA GLY A 680 59.19 -58.47 24.85
C GLY A 680 58.37 -59.68 25.33
N ALA A 681 58.21 -59.89 26.64
CA ALA A 681 57.32 -60.93 27.17
C ALA A 681 55.86 -60.67 26.77
N ARG A 682 55.12 -61.74 26.47
CA ARG A 682 53.75 -61.69 25.92
C ARG A 682 52.83 -62.74 26.57
N LYS A 683 52.94 -62.92 27.89
CA LYS A 683 52.13 -63.90 28.62
C LYS A 683 51.72 -63.39 29.99
N ASN A 684 50.59 -63.86 30.49
CA ASN A 684 50.21 -63.60 31.86
C ASN A 684 51.10 -64.42 32.81
N TYR A 685 51.45 -63.85 33.96
CA TYR A 685 52.23 -64.54 35.00
C TYR A 685 51.35 -64.82 36.21
N LYS A 686 51.53 -66.02 36.78
CA LYS A 686 51.14 -66.37 38.15
C LYS A 686 52.45 -66.53 38.92
N LEU A 687 52.64 -65.73 39.98
CA LEU A 687 53.88 -65.68 40.75
C LEU A 687 53.60 -66.07 42.19
N TYR A 688 54.30 -67.09 42.70
CA TYR A 688 54.14 -67.66 44.03
C TYR A 688 55.32 -67.24 44.91
N ALA A 689 55.02 -66.64 46.06
CA ALA A 689 56.02 -66.28 47.06
C ALA A 689 56.44 -67.53 47.84
N LYS A 690 57.74 -67.84 47.88
CA LYS A 690 58.27 -68.89 48.75
C LYS A 690 58.71 -68.29 50.08
N TRP A 691 58.26 -68.90 51.17
CA TRP A 691 58.54 -68.46 52.53
C TRP A 691 59.32 -69.52 53.30
N LYS A 692 60.27 -69.09 54.10
CA LYS A 692 60.93 -69.91 55.11
C LYS A 692 60.55 -69.38 56.49
N LEU A 693 60.05 -70.22 57.38
CA LEU A 693 59.69 -69.81 58.75
C LEU A 693 60.95 -69.35 59.50
N ASN A 694 60.86 -68.18 60.14
CA ASN A 694 61.97 -67.64 60.93
C ASN A 694 62.04 -68.33 62.28
N ILE A 695 63.27 -68.48 62.80
CA ILE A 695 63.55 -68.96 64.15
C ILE A 695 64.23 -67.87 64.97
N TYR A 696 64.05 -67.84 66.28
CA TYR A 696 64.76 -66.97 67.22
C TYR A 696 65.26 -67.79 68.43
N ASN A 697 66.15 -67.22 69.24
CA ASN A 697 66.65 -67.84 70.45
C ASN A 697 66.22 -67.01 71.66
N ILE A 698 66.05 -67.65 72.82
CA ILE A 698 65.78 -67.02 74.11
C ILE A 698 66.98 -67.26 75.01
N ALA A 699 67.59 -66.20 75.52
CA ALA A 699 68.61 -66.26 76.56
C ALA A 699 67.99 -65.80 77.89
N PHE A 700 68.51 -66.29 79.01
CA PHE A 700 68.11 -65.85 80.33
C PHE A 700 69.28 -65.14 80.99
N ASP A 701 68.99 -64.00 81.63
CA ASP A 701 69.95 -63.23 82.41
C ASP A 701 69.41 -63.12 83.84
N GLY A 702 70.20 -63.58 84.81
CA GLY A 702 69.83 -63.56 86.23
C GLY A 702 69.65 -62.15 86.81
N ASN A 703 70.10 -61.10 86.10
CA ASN A 703 69.83 -59.69 86.37
C ASN A 703 70.02 -59.30 87.86
N GLY A 704 71.28 -59.36 88.30
CA GLY A 704 71.66 -59.13 89.69
C GLY A 704 71.48 -60.34 90.61
N ALA A 705 71.17 -61.52 90.06
CA ALA A 705 71.26 -62.79 90.77
C ALA A 705 72.68 -63.03 91.32
N THR A 706 72.74 -63.65 92.49
CA THR A 706 73.98 -63.99 93.19
C THR A 706 74.40 -65.44 92.99
N ASP A 707 73.49 -66.32 92.57
CA ASP A 707 73.76 -67.73 92.24
C ASP A 707 72.75 -68.27 91.20
N GLY A 708 73.01 -69.47 90.68
CA GLY A 708 72.17 -70.19 89.72
C GLY A 708 72.53 -69.92 88.25
N VAL A 709 72.07 -70.81 87.37
CA VAL A 709 72.26 -70.72 85.91
C VAL A 709 71.06 -71.25 85.16
N MET A 710 70.72 -70.63 84.03
CA MET A 710 69.68 -71.11 83.12
C MET A 710 70.22 -71.31 81.71
N THR A 711 69.76 -72.38 81.06
CA THR A 711 70.09 -72.66 79.66
C THR A 711 69.09 -71.96 78.75
N GLY A 712 69.60 -71.25 77.73
CA GLY A 712 68.75 -70.61 76.73
C GLY A 712 67.98 -71.61 75.87
N MET A 713 66.86 -71.16 75.29
CA MET A 713 66.07 -71.92 74.32
C MET A 713 66.52 -71.53 72.91
N ASN A 714 67.03 -72.49 72.14
CA ASN A 714 67.51 -72.23 70.78
C ASN A 714 66.50 -72.67 69.73
N SER A 715 66.48 -71.99 68.58
CA SER A 715 65.64 -72.34 67.42
C SER A 715 64.12 -72.35 67.70
N CYS A 716 63.65 -71.39 68.49
CA CYS A 716 62.23 -71.14 68.70
C CYS A 716 61.60 -70.66 67.38
N ASN A 717 60.67 -71.42 66.81
CA ASN A 717 59.93 -71.03 65.62
C ASN A 717 59.03 -69.82 65.91
N CYS A 718 59.02 -68.85 65.00
CA CYS A 718 57.98 -67.82 65.02
C CYS A 718 56.60 -68.48 64.87
N HIS A 719 55.57 -67.85 65.44
CA HIS A 719 54.18 -68.30 65.47
C HIS A 719 53.94 -69.60 66.24
N GLN A 720 54.93 -70.10 66.99
CA GLN A 720 54.81 -71.24 67.89
C GLN A 720 54.92 -70.78 69.35
N ASN A 721 54.14 -71.41 70.22
CA ASN A 721 54.19 -71.19 71.67
C ASN A 721 55.28 -72.03 72.32
N TYR A 722 56.01 -71.43 73.25
CA TYR A 722 57.06 -72.05 74.04
C TYR A 722 56.83 -71.74 75.52
N THR A 723 56.87 -72.76 76.36
CA THR A 723 56.84 -72.59 77.82
C THR A 723 58.26 -72.32 78.31
N LEU A 724 58.46 -71.21 79.04
CA LEU A 724 59.74 -70.89 79.64
C LEU A 724 60.09 -71.94 80.71
N PRO A 725 61.36 -72.37 80.84
CA PRO A 725 61.80 -73.16 81.99
C PRO A 725 61.59 -72.40 83.31
N VAL A 726 61.33 -73.15 84.38
CA VAL A 726 61.22 -72.62 85.74
C VAL A 726 62.53 -71.96 86.15
N ASN A 727 62.46 -70.80 86.81
CA ASN A 727 63.61 -70.05 87.26
C ASN A 727 64.51 -70.88 88.21
N THR A 728 65.81 -70.88 87.94
CA THR A 728 66.84 -71.48 88.80
C THR A 728 67.85 -70.47 89.33
N TYR A 729 67.72 -69.17 88.98
CA TYR A 729 68.53 -68.13 89.60
C TYR A 729 68.08 -67.85 91.03
N GLU A 730 69.04 -67.46 91.86
CA GLU A 730 68.81 -67.02 93.23
C GLU A 730 69.45 -65.64 93.47
N ARG A 731 68.73 -64.78 94.19
CA ARG A 731 69.22 -63.46 94.59
C ARG A 731 69.00 -63.25 96.08
N ALA A 732 70.08 -63.26 96.86
CA ALA A 732 70.01 -63.15 98.32
C ALA A 732 69.22 -61.90 98.76
N GLY A 733 68.17 -62.10 99.57
CA GLY A 733 67.30 -61.04 100.08
C GLY A 733 66.15 -60.62 99.14
N TYR A 734 65.95 -61.29 98.00
CA TYR A 734 64.89 -60.99 97.04
C TYR A 734 64.11 -62.26 96.65
N ARG A 735 62.82 -62.11 96.31
CA ARG A 735 62.03 -63.14 95.63
C ARG A 735 61.99 -62.90 94.13
N PHE A 736 62.12 -63.96 93.34
CA PHE A 736 61.87 -63.90 91.91
C PHE A 736 60.39 -63.66 91.65
N ILE A 737 60.07 -62.71 90.78
CA ILE A 737 58.67 -62.39 90.43
C ILE A 737 58.33 -62.74 88.98
N GLY A 738 59.31 -62.78 88.08
CA GLY A 738 59.10 -63.07 86.66
C GLY A 738 60.24 -62.58 85.78
N TRP A 739 60.01 -62.60 84.47
CA TRP A 739 60.94 -62.21 83.42
C TRP A 739 60.44 -60.96 82.70
N SER A 740 61.37 -60.15 82.19
CA SER A 740 61.09 -59.02 81.30
C SER A 740 62.13 -58.99 80.17
N THR A 741 61.80 -58.41 79.01
CA THR A 741 62.78 -58.27 77.91
C THR A 741 63.73 -57.08 78.10
N THR A 742 63.53 -56.26 79.14
CA THR A 742 64.49 -55.25 79.61
C THR A 742 64.97 -55.54 81.03
N ALA A 743 66.22 -55.17 81.33
CA ALA A 743 66.81 -55.40 82.65
C ALA A 743 66.10 -54.62 83.78
N ASP A 744 65.53 -53.46 83.48
CA ASP A 744 64.82 -52.61 84.45
C ASP A 744 63.36 -53.02 84.71
N GLY A 745 62.85 -54.02 83.98
CA GLY A 745 61.48 -54.52 84.14
C GLY A 745 60.39 -53.58 83.60
N SER A 746 60.76 -52.59 82.77
CA SER A 746 59.82 -51.57 82.27
C SER A 746 58.86 -52.06 81.18
N ASP A 747 59.08 -53.27 80.63
CA ASP A 747 58.28 -53.82 79.53
C ASP A 747 57.33 -54.97 79.94
N THR A 748 57.00 -55.83 78.98
CA THR A 748 56.06 -56.93 79.20
C THR A 748 56.64 -57.95 80.17
N PHE A 749 55.88 -58.21 81.23
CA PHE A 749 56.25 -59.14 82.27
C PHE A 749 55.74 -60.55 81.99
N TYR A 750 56.59 -61.56 82.13
CA TYR A 750 56.27 -62.97 81.95
C TYR A 750 56.53 -63.73 83.26
N GLY A 751 55.50 -64.32 83.85
CA GLY A 751 55.64 -65.09 85.09
C GLY A 751 56.56 -66.31 84.95
N ASP A 752 56.90 -66.91 86.08
CA ASP A 752 57.69 -68.15 86.08
C ASP A 752 56.93 -69.28 85.35
N GLY A 753 57.60 -69.99 84.45
CA GLY A 753 56.94 -70.99 83.59
C GLY A 753 55.96 -70.44 82.56
N ALA A 754 55.96 -69.13 82.27
CA ALA A 754 55.02 -68.54 81.32
C ALA A 754 55.14 -69.13 79.91
N THR A 755 54.01 -69.18 79.18
CA THR A 755 54.00 -69.49 77.76
C THR A 755 54.21 -68.21 76.95
N VAL A 756 55.28 -68.17 76.16
CA VAL A 756 55.65 -67.06 75.30
C VAL A 756 55.59 -67.46 73.83
N SER A 757 55.39 -66.49 72.95
CA SER A 757 55.54 -66.66 71.50
C SER A 757 55.97 -65.35 70.89
N ASN A 758 56.61 -65.40 69.72
CA ASN A 758 56.97 -64.22 68.92
C ASN A 758 57.77 -63.15 69.68
N LEU A 759 58.62 -63.55 70.64
CA LEU A 759 59.51 -62.60 71.33
C LEU A 759 60.45 -61.88 70.34
N SER A 760 60.76 -62.51 69.22
CA SER A 760 61.29 -61.84 68.03
C SER A 760 60.69 -62.46 66.77
N LEU A 761 60.49 -61.63 65.74
CA LEU A 761 60.11 -62.08 64.39
C LEU A 761 61.32 -62.12 63.43
N THR A 762 62.49 -61.69 63.90
CA THR A 762 63.72 -61.62 63.12
C THR A 762 64.45 -62.95 63.16
N ASN A 763 64.74 -63.52 61.99
CA ASN A 763 65.42 -64.80 61.89
C ASN A 763 66.82 -64.76 62.54
N GLY A 764 67.09 -65.70 63.44
CA GLY A 764 68.35 -65.85 64.17
C GLY A 764 68.55 -64.85 65.32
N ALA A 765 67.57 -64.00 65.64
CA ALA A 765 67.69 -63.07 66.75
C ALA A 765 67.72 -63.80 68.10
N THR A 766 68.50 -63.29 69.05
CA THR A 766 68.47 -63.75 70.44
C THR A 766 67.77 -62.70 71.29
N VAL A 767 66.70 -63.09 71.97
CA VAL A 767 65.98 -62.26 72.94
C VAL A 767 66.43 -62.65 74.34
N THR A 768 66.95 -61.70 75.10
CA THR A 768 67.33 -61.92 76.48
C THR A 768 66.17 -61.58 77.41
N LEU A 769 65.79 -62.53 78.24
CA LEU A 769 64.84 -62.35 79.34
C LEU A 769 65.61 -62.14 80.64
N TYR A 770 65.41 -60.98 81.26
CA TYR A 770 66.05 -60.58 82.50
C TYR A 770 65.16 -60.91 83.68
N ALA A 771 65.72 -61.60 84.67
CA ALA A 771 65.02 -61.94 85.89
C ALA A 771 64.61 -60.67 86.66
N GLN A 772 63.38 -60.62 87.13
CA GLN A 772 62.85 -59.50 87.90
C GLN A 772 62.66 -59.94 89.35
N TRP A 773 63.03 -59.06 90.27
CA TRP A 773 63.23 -59.37 91.67
C TRP A 773 62.50 -58.37 92.57
N GLU A 774 61.87 -58.85 93.64
CA GLU A 774 61.23 -58.03 94.66
C GLU A 774 61.88 -58.28 96.03
N ALA A 775 62.25 -57.24 96.76
CA ALA A 775 62.97 -57.36 98.03
C ALA A 775 62.11 -58.03 99.12
N LEU A 776 62.70 -58.95 99.90
CA LEU A 776 62.05 -59.58 101.05
C LEU A 776 62.12 -58.63 102.26
N ALA A 777 60.99 -58.39 102.93
CA ALA A 777 60.95 -57.52 104.11
C ALA A 777 61.81 -58.09 105.25
N ALA A 778 62.65 -57.24 105.87
CA ALA A 778 63.51 -57.64 106.97
C ALA A 778 62.67 -58.14 108.17
N VAL A 779 62.89 -59.39 108.57
CA VAL A 779 62.38 -59.91 109.86
C VAL A 779 63.18 -59.21 110.96
N LYS A 780 62.47 -58.47 111.82
CA LYS A 780 63.04 -57.61 112.88
C LYS A 780 64.01 -58.33 113.81
#